data_AF-A0A959HAG4-F1
#
_entry.id   AF-A0A959HAG4-F1
#
_cell.length_a   1.000
_cell.length_b   1.000
_cell.length_c   1.000
_cell.angle_alpha   90.00
_cell.angle_beta   90.00
_cell.angle_gamma   90.00
#
_symmetry.space_group_name_H-M   'P 1'
#
loop_
_entity.id
_entity.type
_entity.pdbx_description
1 polymer ?
#
loop_
_entity_poly.entity_id
_entity_poly.type
_entity_poly.pdbx_seq_one_letter_code
_entity_poly.pdbx_strand_id
1 'polypeptide(L)'
;VQADPKTDPGKVVFFDADGNYLHQVTVGALPDMIAFSPDGAKVLTANEGEPNNDYTIDPLGSVSVVDVSGEITSATVQTITFESYNDKKIHLQNKGIRIFGNNGLASVAEDMEPEYIAFSPDGLYAYVNCQENNGLAVLDLETLEIADIFSLGYKAHQSGRPKLESFIVNELAAGWPELGAPVYDGGQDPVMLGGFSGMYYDPTQSTVNSYVFYVVPDRGPNDDTFGRNNVTPPAPQNLRPFKLPDYQGRIVKFTINRQTGAVTLNDQVLLYRQDGVTPISGKGNIPGFDEVPVTYTDPNTPYTNVDFVDNDSGEELHQLPYDEFGGDFEGILRDKEGNFWMCDEYRPALYKFQPNGVLIERFVPEGTSLLGTTPQPAGTYGAETLPAVYAKRRANRGFEAIAYNPETNVVYAFIQSPIENPDNSVRNNTDVIRILGVDAEDGTPVEEYVYLLERNQYAGLAASRVDKIGDAVFIGNDKFLVLERDSEGPGVSEGKKYVFEVDLKGARNIIDTELSKRNGFTLEEVALLNRSASVTDEANTPFLLPAEFSQSLIIDRNTANEDSDFAATFGNWDMIALDPANQFIYIPHEVETGAGLTRYDRGSGDFVAALTGDNSGNFEADPSWKACPSEDFGALDPAQWTPAGTVLTAEEWSGNGRMFEWMNPLMGADEKPEVRWLSTIPSVSHEGLKFDADGNMYFIDENNSGSIYKFVPKVANDYSRGQSFVLVIDAYAGNPAA
;
A
#
# COMPACT_ATOMS: atom_id res chain seq x y z
N VAL A 1 -26.32 -31.15 -4.92
CA VAL A 1 -27.43 -31.54 -5.84
C VAL A 1 -28.54 -30.51 -5.70
N GLN A 2 -28.77 -29.78 -6.78
CA GLN A 2 -29.83 -28.77 -6.90
C GLN A 2 -31.24 -29.38 -6.80
N ALA A 3 -32.20 -28.62 -6.27
CA ALA A 3 -33.62 -28.96 -6.24
C ALA A 3 -34.35 -28.50 -7.53
N ASP A 4 -35.54 -29.05 -7.77
CA ASP A 4 -36.47 -28.56 -8.81
C ASP A 4 -37.80 -28.18 -8.13
N PRO A 5 -38.13 -26.88 -7.98
CA PRO A 5 -37.43 -25.71 -8.54
C PRO A 5 -36.10 -25.36 -7.84
N LYS A 6 -35.21 -24.63 -8.53
CA LYS A 6 -33.86 -24.28 -8.05
C LYS A 6 -33.83 -23.50 -6.73
N THR A 7 -34.91 -22.77 -6.47
CA THR A 7 -35.09 -21.94 -5.28
C THR A 7 -35.37 -22.74 -4.01
N ASP A 8 -35.65 -24.04 -4.13
CA ASP A 8 -35.86 -24.92 -2.97
C ASP A 8 -34.51 -25.42 -2.40
N PRO A 9 -34.44 -25.77 -1.11
CA PRO A 9 -33.25 -26.36 -0.49
C PRO A 9 -32.73 -27.59 -1.25
N GLY A 10 -31.44 -27.60 -1.54
CA GLY A 10 -30.75 -28.70 -2.20
C GLY A 10 -30.34 -29.82 -1.25
N LYS A 11 -29.48 -30.72 -1.74
CA LYS A 11 -28.93 -31.81 -0.93
C LYS A 11 -27.47 -32.12 -1.25
N VAL A 12 -26.76 -32.58 -0.22
CA VAL A 12 -25.48 -33.29 -0.33
C VAL A 12 -25.76 -34.78 -0.19
N VAL A 13 -25.14 -35.59 -1.05
CA VAL A 13 -25.36 -37.04 -1.11
C VAL A 13 -24.01 -37.74 -0.97
N PHE A 14 -23.93 -38.68 -0.04
CA PHE A 14 -22.72 -39.43 0.27
C PHE A 14 -22.80 -40.83 -0.35
N PHE A 15 -21.71 -41.22 -1.02
CA PHE A 15 -21.50 -42.55 -1.58
C PHE A 15 -20.18 -43.12 -1.05
N ASP A 16 -20.06 -44.44 -1.01
CA ASP A 16 -18.74 -45.07 -0.86
C ASP A 16 -17.95 -45.00 -2.18
N ALA A 17 -16.68 -45.44 -2.15
CA ALA A 17 -15.80 -45.44 -3.32
C ALA A 17 -16.28 -46.37 -4.45
N ASP A 18 -17.18 -47.33 -4.15
CA ASP A 18 -17.81 -48.20 -5.14
C ASP A 18 -19.08 -47.58 -5.74
N GLY A 19 -19.47 -46.37 -5.29
CA GLY A 19 -20.65 -45.66 -5.73
C GLY A 19 -21.96 -46.12 -5.08
N ASN A 20 -21.91 -46.88 -3.98
CA ASN A 20 -23.10 -47.23 -3.22
C ASN A 20 -23.54 -46.07 -2.33
N TYR A 21 -24.84 -45.79 -2.33
CA TYR A 21 -25.42 -44.75 -1.49
C TYR A 21 -25.25 -45.05 0.00
N LEU A 22 -24.79 -44.06 0.76
CA LEU A 22 -24.62 -44.15 2.22
C LEU A 22 -25.65 -43.29 2.96
N HIS A 23 -25.73 -42.00 2.63
CA HIS A 23 -26.58 -41.04 3.32
C HIS A 23 -26.82 -39.79 2.47
N GLN A 24 -27.77 -38.94 2.85
CA GLN A 24 -27.91 -37.59 2.28
C GLN A 24 -28.38 -36.62 3.35
N VAL A 25 -28.01 -35.35 3.20
CA VAL A 25 -28.44 -34.24 4.04
C VAL A 25 -29.00 -33.10 3.21
N THR A 26 -29.90 -32.30 3.79
CA THR A 26 -30.47 -31.11 3.15
C THR A 26 -29.55 -29.91 3.39
N VAL A 27 -29.35 -29.07 2.38
CA VAL A 27 -28.48 -27.87 2.41
C VAL A 27 -29.24 -26.66 1.83
N GLY A 28 -28.57 -25.51 1.66
CA GLY A 28 -29.16 -24.30 1.10
C GLY A 28 -29.68 -24.44 -0.35
N ALA A 29 -30.29 -23.37 -0.87
CA ALA A 29 -30.84 -23.35 -2.22
C ALA A 29 -29.72 -23.21 -3.26
N LEU A 30 -29.85 -23.93 -4.38
CA LEU A 30 -28.86 -23.95 -5.46
C LEU A 30 -27.41 -24.22 -4.99
N PRO A 31 -27.11 -25.41 -4.40
CA PRO A 31 -25.75 -25.78 -4.05
C PRO A 31 -24.91 -26.05 -5.31
N ASP A 32 -23.87 -25.26 -5.53
CA ASP A 32 -23.05 -25.29 -6.75
C ASP A 32 -21.68 -25.97 -6.52
N MET A 33 -21.02 -25.62 -5.41
CA MET A 33 -19.72 -26.20 -5.02
C MET A 33 -19.80 -27.01 -3.72
N ILE A 34 -18.89 -27.96 -3.57
CA ILE A 34 -18.69 -28.75 -2.35
C ILE A 34 -17.20 -29.02 -2.06
N ALA A 35 -16.72 -28.76 -0.85
CA ALA A 35 -15.33 -28.99 -0.43
C ALA A 35 -15.26 -29.67 0.94
N PHE A 36 -14.27 -30.55 1.13
CA PHE A 36 -13.94 -31.11 2.45
C PHE A 36 -12.94 -30.21 3.17
N SER A 37 -13.07 -30.09 4.49
CA SER A 37 -12.04 -29.46 5.32
C SER A 37 -10.74 -30.26 5.28
N PRO A 38 -9.57 -29.64 5.53
CA PRO A 38 -8.27 -30.34 5.48
C PRO A 38 -8.16 -31.56 6.40
N ASP A 39 -8.86 -31.54 7.54
CA ASP A 39 -8.94 -32.65 8.50
C ASP A 39 -9.99 -33.72 8.13
N GLY A 40 -10.75 -33.51 7.06
CA GLY A 40 -11.84 -34.38 6.61
C GLY A 40 -13.06 -34.41 7.51
N ALA A 41 -13.11 -33.59 8.58
CA ALA A 41 -14.18 -33.61 9.57
C ALA A 41 -15.44 -32.87 9.12
N LYS A 42 -15.33 -31.97 8.12
CA LYS A 42 -16.44 -31.15 7.63
C LYS A 42 -16.52 -31.17 6.10
N VAL A 43 -17.74 -30.99 5.59
CA VAL A 43 -18.01 -30.74 4.18
C VAL A 43 -18.78 -29.44 4.06
N LEU A 44 -18.24 -28.49 3.30
CA LEU A 44 -18.90 -27.23 3.02
C LEU A 44 -19.53 -27.24 1.63
N THR A 45 -20.68 -26.61 1.48
CA THR A 45 -21.26 -26.33 0.17
C THR A 45 -21.70 -24.87 0.06
N ALA A 46 -21.27 -24.22 -1.02
CA ALA A 46 -21.72 -22.88 -1.39
C ALA A 46 -23.09 -23.01 -2.06
N ASN A 47 -24.06 -22.29 -1.51
CA ASN A 47 -25.44 -22.28 -1.96
C ASN A 47 -25.69 -20.89 -2.52
N GLU A 48 -25.75 -20.77 -3.84
CA GLU A 48 -25.86 -19.49 -4.55
C GLU A 48 -27.09 -18.72 -4.10
N GLY A 49 -28.21 -19.41 -3.85
CA GLY A 49 -29.45 -18.74 -3.48
C GLY A 49 -30.11 -17.95 -4.62
N GLU A 50 -29.72 -18.17 -5.89
CA GLU A 50 -30.18 -17.39 -7.03
C GLU A 50 -31.73 -17.29 -7.12
N PRO A 51 -32.29 -16.09 -7.34
CA PRO A 51 -33.74 -15.88 -7.43
C PRO A 51 -34.39 -16.56 -8.63
N ASN A 52 -35.72 -16.65 -8.60
CA ASN A 52 -36.47 -16.91 -9.82
C ASN A 52 -36.47 -15.68 -10.75
N ASN A 53 -36.72 -15.89 -12.05
CA ASN A 53 -36.66 -14.81 -13.07
C ASN A 53 -37.48 -13.55 -12.74
N ASP A 54 -38.57 -13.69 -12.00
CA ASP A 54 -39.47 -12.59 -11.62
C ASP A 54 -39.11 -11.97 -10.26
N TYR A 55 -38.05 -12.43 -9.59
CA TYR A 55 -37.61 -12.03 -8.23
C TYR A 55 -38.73 -12.11 -7.17
N THR A 56 -39.71 -12.99 -7.37
CA THR A 56 -40.80 -13.22 -6.39
C THR A 56 -40.43 -14.23 -5.31
N ILE A 57 -39.41 -15.06 -5.58
CA ILE A 57 -38.80 -15.99 -4.65
C ILE A 57 -37.29 -15.80 -4.79
N ASP A 58 -36.68 -15.27 -3.73
CA ASP A 58 -35.26 -14.91 -3.65
C ASP A 58 -34.69 -15.58 -2.39
N PRO A 59 -34.18 -16.82 -2.51
CA PRO A 59 -33.56 -17.53 -1.39
C PRO A 59 -32.33 -16.79 -0.86
N LEU A 60 -31.91 -17.14 0.36
CA LEU A 60 -30.67 -16.58 0.88
C LEU A 60 -29.46 -17.33 0.33
N GLY A 61 -28.49 -16.58 -0.19
CA GLY A 61 -27.13 -17.08 -0.38
C GLY A 61 -26.55 -17.54 0.95
N SER A 62 -25.88 -18.69 0.95
CA SER A 62 -25.42 -19.32 2.18
C SER A 62 -24.30 -20.34 1.97
N VAL A 63 -23.63 -20.71 3.05
CA VAL A 63 -22.70 -21.84 3.09
C VAL A 63 -23.22 -22.88 4.07
N SER A 64 -23.41 -24.12 3.62
CA SER A 64 -23.84 -25.20 4.50
C SER A 64 -22.63 -26.03 4.93
N VAL A 65 -22.39 -26.09 6.24
CA VAL A 65 -21.34 -26.83 6.92
C VAL A 65 -21.91 -28.15 7.42
N VAL A 66 -21.44 -29.26 6.85
CA VAL A 66 -21.84 -30.62 7.20
C VAL A 66 -20.75 -31.26 8.06
N ASP A 67 -21.04 -31.57 9.32
CA ASP A 67 -20.13 -32.33 10.18
C ASP A 67 -20.20 -33.81 9.82
N VAL A 68 -19.06 -34.37 9.43
CA VAL A 68 -18.85 -35.77 9.04
C VAL A 68 -17.74 -36.44 9.87
N SER A 69 -17.38 -35.86 11.02
CA SER A 69 -16.35 -36.40 11.92
C SER A 69 -16.73 -37.75 12.56
N GLY A 70 -18.02 -38.06 12.60
CA GLY A 70 -18.58 -39.34 13.06
C GLY A 70 -19.04 -40.25 11.92
N GLU A 71 -19.93 -41.20 12.24
CA GLU A 71 -20.54 -42.05 11.23
C GLU A 71 -21.37 -41.20 10.25
N ILE A 72 -21.21 -41.43 8.94
CA ILE A 72 -21.85 -40.61 7.90
C ILE A 72 -23.38 -40.59 7.97
N THR A 73 -23.98 -41.64 8.55
CA THR A 73 -25.42 -41.74 8.80
C THR A 73 -25.94 -40.82 9.90
N SER A 74 -25.03 -40.20 10.66
CA SER A 74 -25.28 -39.25 11.73
C SER A 74 -24.78 -37.84 11.39
N ALA A 75 -24.45 -37.57 10.12
CA ALA A 75 -23.98 -36.26 9.68
C ALA A 75 -24.99 -35.15 10.02
N THR A 76 -24.50 -34.00 10.46
CA THR A 76 -25.33 -32.85 10.84
C THR A 76 -24.99 -31.64 9.98
N VAL A 77 -25.97 -30.76 9.73
CA VAL A 77 -25.79 -29.58 8.87
C VAL A 77 -26.07 -28.31 9.66
N GLN A 78 -25.21 -27.31 9.49
CA GLN A 78 -25.48 -25.92 9.83
C GLN A 78 -25.38 -25.06 8.58
N THR A 79 -26.40 -24.24 8.30
CA THR A 79 -26.39 -23.34 7.15
C THR A 79 -26.13 -21.92 7.63
N ILE A 80 -25.03 -21.35 7.15
CA ILE A 80 -24.53 -20.02 7.50
C ILE A 80 -24.96 -19.04 6.41
N THR A 81 -25.72 -18.02 6.79
CA THR A 81 -26.25 -17.00 5.88
C THR A 81 -25.48 -15.69 5.99
N PHE A 82 -25.69 -14.77 5.06
CA PHE A 82 -25.16 -13.40 5.16
C PHE A 82 -26.11 -12.44 5.87
N GLU A 83 -27.08 -12.93 6.64
CA GLU A 83 -28.10 -12.06 7.27
C GLU A 83 -27.50 -11.05 8.25
N SER A 84 -26.37 -11.40 8.89
CA SER A 84 -25.59 -10.49 9.75
C SER A 84 -24.92 -9.32 9.00
N TYR A 85 -25.09 -9.27 7.67
CA TYR A 85 -24.65 -8.19 6.79
C TYR A 85 -25.82 -7.44 6.14
N ASN A 86 -27.07 -7.80 6.39
CA ASN A 86 -28.22 -7.13 5.77
C ASN A 86 -28.30 -5.62 6.07
N ASP A 87 -27.88 -5.22 7.27
CA ASP A 87 -27.77 -3.82 7.69
C ASP A 87 -26.46 -3.14 7.20
N LYS A 88 -25.54 -3.91 6.61
CA LYS A 88 -24.23 -3.47 6.10
C LYS A 88 -24.17 -3.34 4.57
N LYS A 89 -25.31 -3.38 3.87
CA LYS A 89 -25.37 -3.28 2.40
C LYS A 89 -24.55 -2.11 1.83
N ILE A 90 -24.78 -0.89 2.34
CA ILE A 90 -24.06 0.31 1.89
C ILE A 90 -22.56 0.20 2.16
N HIS A 91 -22.19 -0.38 3.31
CA HIS A 91 -20.80 -0.59 3.67
C HIS A 91 -20.10 -1.55 2.69
N LEU A 92 -20.73 -2.66 2.33
CA LEU A 92 -20.20 -3.60 1.34
C LEU A 92 -20.11 -2.97 -0.06
N GLN A 93 -21.11 -2.18 -0.47
CA GLN A 93 -21.07 -1.44 -1.73
C GLN A 93 -19.93 -0.41 -1.78
N ASN A 94 -19.67 0.29 -0.68
CA ASN A 94 -18.53 1.20 -0.57
C ASN A 94 -17.19 0.45 -0.58
N LYS A 95 -17.19 -0.82 -0.14
CA LYS A 95 -16.08 -1.73 -0.37
C LYS A 95 -15.94 -2.14 -1.85
N GLY A 96 -16.85 -1.80 -2.75
CA GLY A 96 -16.82 -2.27 -4.14
C GLY A 96 -17.36 -3.70 -4.31
N ILE A 97 -18.04 -4.24 -3.29
CA ILE A 97 -18.89 -5.42 -3.41
C ILE A 97 -20.16 -5.01 -4.14
N ARG A 98 -20.52 -5.72 -5.19
CA ARG A 98 -21.71 -5.46 -5.98
C ARG A 98 -22.92 -6.08 -5.28
N ILE A 99 -23.82 -5.22 -4.83
CA ILE A 99 -25.12 -5.62 -4.28
C ILE A 99 -26.19 -4.82 -5.04
N PHE A 100 -26.85 -5.41 -6.02
CA PHE A 100 -27.72 -4.77 -7.00
C PHE A 100 -29.01 -5.55 -7.31
N GLY A 101 -29.20 -6.74 -6.73
CA GLY A 101 -30.37 -7.61 -6.93
C GLY A 101 -31.70 -6.92 -6.72
N ASN A 102 -32.70 -7.34 -7.51
CA ASN A 102 -34.04 -6.78 -7.52
C ASN A 102 -34.07 -5.23 -7.64
N ASN A 103 -33.29 -4.68 -8.57
CA ASN A 103 -33.09 -3.23 -8.74
C ASN A 103 -32.65 -2.52 -7.44
N GLY A 104 -31.79 -3.16 -6.67
CA GLY A 104 -31.27 -2.66 -5.39
C GLY A 104 -32.20 -2.89 -4.19
N LEU A 105 -33.33 -3.58 -4.35
CA LEU A 105 -34.26 -3.88 -3.25
C LEU A 105 -33.90 -5.14 -2.46
N ALA A 106 -33.08 -6.04 -3.02
CA ALA A 106 -32.63 -7.24 -2.31
C ALA A 106 -31.77 -6.88 -1.09
N SER A 107 -31.90 -7.64 -0.02
CA SER A 107 -30.99 -7.62 1.12
C SER A 107 -29.62 -8.19 0.73
N VAL A 108 -28.62 -8.07 1.61
CA VAL A 108 -27.31 -8.67 1.34
C VAL A 108 -27.42 -10.18 1.26
N ALA A 109 -28.18 -10.79 2.17
CA ALA A 109 -28.34 -12.23 2.21
C ALA A 109 -29.12 -12.79 1.02
N GLU A 110 -30.02 -12.02 0.43
CA GLU A 110 -30.70 -12.41 -0.83
C GLU A 110 -29.78 -12.28 -2.05
N ASP A 111 -28.93 -11.25 -2.10
CA ASP A 111 -28.17 -10.93 -3.32
C ASP A 111 -26.73 -11.45 -3.34
N MET A 112 -26.20 -11.89 -2.19
CA MET A 112 -24.91 -12.57 -2.13
C MET A 112 -25.06 -13.96 -2.73
N GLU A 113 -24.27 -14.29 -3.74
CA GLU A 113 -24.35 -15.57 -4.45
C GLU A 113 -23.02 -16.35 -4.30
N PRO A 114 -22.85 -17.16 -3.23
CA PRO A 114 -21.68 -18.01 -3.05
C PRO A 114 -21.56 -19.09 -4.11
N GLU A 115 -20.37 -19.23 -4.68
CA GLU A 115 -20.12 -20.26 -5.69
C GLU A 115 -18.93 -21.16 -5.38
N TYR A 116 -17.77 -20.62 -4.99
CA TYR A 116 -16.56 -21.42 -4.79
C TYR A 116 -16.02 -21.33 -3.37
N ILE A 117 -15.56 -22.44 -2.80
CA ILE A 117 -15.03 -22.51 -1.44
C ILE A 117 -13.60 -23.05 -1.45
N ALA A 118 -12.70 -22.39 -0.75
CA ALA A 118 -11.35 -22.86 -0.44
C ALA A 118 -11.09 -22.73 1.07
N PHE A 119 -10.58 -23.78 1.71
CA PHE A 119 -10.20 -23.71 3.12
C PHE A 119 -8.82 -23.05 3.28
N SER A 120 -8.61 -22.37 4.41
CA SER A 120 -7.25 -22.05 4.85
C SER A 120 -6.48 -23.33 5.17
N PRO A 121 -5.15 -23.36 5.03
CA PRO A 121 -4.35 -24.55 5.30
C PRO A 121 -4.51 -25.12 6.72
N ASP A 122 -4.77 -24.25 7.71
CA ASP A 122 -5.01 -24.63 9.10
C ASP A 122 -6.45 -25.13 9.38
N GLY A 123 -7.34 -25.09 8.37
CA GLY A 123 -8.74 -25.50 8.51
C GLY A 123 -9.58 -24.60 9.42
N LEU A 124 -9.07 -23.44 9.83
CA LEU A 124 -9.78 -22.50 10.71
C LEU A 124 -10.73 -21.59 9.93
N TYR A 125 -10.47 -21.35 8.64
CA TYR A 125 -11.29 -20.49 7.81
C TYR A 125 -11.64 -21.16 6.47
N ALA A 126 -12.73 -20.70 5.87
CA ALA A 126 -13.11 -20.99 4.49
C ALA A 126 -13.34 -19.68 3.72
N TYR A 127 -12.66 -19.52 2.60
CA TYR A 127 -12.81 -18.41 1.67
C TYR A 127 -13.85 -18.79 0.61
N VAL A 128 -14.85 -17.93 0.44
CA VAL A 128 -16.07 -18.20 -0.32
C VAL A 128 -16.22 -17.11 -1.37
N ASN A 129 -15.98 -17.45 -2.64
CA ASN A 129 -16.15 -16.53 -3.76
C ASN A 129 -17.64 -16.27 -4.00
N CYS A 130 -17.97 -14.99 -4.15
CA CYS A 130 -19.28 -14.49 -4.52
C CYS A 130 -19.09 -13.63 -5.76
N GLN A 131 -18.96 -14.28 -6.92
CA GLN A 131 -18.32 -13.69 -8.10
C GLN A 131 -19.17 -12.56 -8.72
N GLU A 132 -20.49 -12.71 -8.70
CA GLU A 132 -21.48 -11.72 -9.14
C GLU A 132 -21.38 -10.46 -8.30
N ASN A 133 -21.00 -10.64 -7.04
CA ASN A 133 -20.83 -9.61 -6.05
C ASN A 133 -19.42 -8.98 -6.07
N ASN A 134 -18.49 -9.39 -6.95
CA ASN A 134 -17.09 -8.94 -6.87
C ASN A 134 -16.48 -9.17 -5.46
N GLY A 135 -16.90 -10.24 -4.78
CA GLY A 135 -16.70 -10.44 -3.35
C GLY A 135 -16.07 -11.78 -2.98
N LEU A 136 -15.28 -11.78 -1.90
CA LEU A 136 -14.73 -12.98 -1.27
C LEU A 136 -15.09 -12.96 0.23
N ALA A 137 -16.03 -13.80 0.64
CA ALA A 137 -16.41 -13.95 2.03
C ALA A 137 -15.46 -14.90 2.77
N VAL A 138 -15.18 -14.63 4.04
CA VAL A 138 -14.38 -15.50 4.91
C VAL A 138 -15.29 -16.04 6.00
N LEU A 139 -15.44 -17.35 6.05
CA LEU A 139 -16.18 -18.10 7.05
C LEU A 139 -15.18 -18.62 8.10
N ASP A 140 -15.37 -18.24 9.36
CA ASP A 140 -14.65 -18.82 10.49
C ASP A 140 -15.31 -20.15 10.87
N LEU A 141 -14.51 -21.23 10.90
CA LEU A 141 -15.00 -22.60 11.08
C LEU A 141 -15.02 -23.06 12.54
N GLU A 142 -14.49 -22.26 13.47
CA GLU A 142 -14.62 -22.48 14.91
C GLU A 142 -15.92 -21.86 15.43
N THR A 143 -16.21 -20.64 15.00
CA THR A 143 -17.42 -19.88 15.39
C THR A 143 -18.62 -20.16 14.49
N LEU A 144 -18.37 -20.63 13.25
CA LEU A 144 -19.37 -20.83 12.20
C LEU A 144 -20.08 -19.53 11.80
N GLU A 145 -19.31 -18.45 11.69
CA GLU A 145 -19.79 -17.12 11.30
C GLU A 145 -18.96 -16.56 10.12
N ILE A 146 -19.59 -15.74 9.26
CA ILE A 146 -18.86 -14.99 8.23
C ILE A 146 -18.07 -13.87 8.91
N ALA A 147 -16.76 -14.03 8.97
CA ALA A 147 -15.79 -13.13 9.60
C ALA A 147 -15.60 -11.80 8.85
N ASP A 148 -15.52 -11.83 7.51
CA ASP A 148 -15.49 -10.61 6.67
C ASP A 148 -15.89 -10.93 5.21
N ILE A 149 -16.09 -9.88 4.40
CA ILE A 149 -16.25 -9.94 2.95
C ILE A 149 -15.29 -8.91 2.31
N PHE A 150 -14.40 -9.39 1.44
CA PHE A 150 -13.40 -8.59 0.72
C PHE A 150 -13.84 -8.30 -0.71
N SER A 151 -13.51 -7.12 -1.22
CA SER A 151 -13.68 -6.81 -2.64
C SER A 151 -12.44 -7.22 -3.42
N LEU A 152 -12.65 -7.64 -4.65
CA LEU A 152 -11.55 -7.95 -5.58
C LEU A 152 -11.05 -6.69 -6.31
N GLY A 153 -11.64 -5.54 -6.00
CA GLY A 153 -11.26 -4.21 -6.48
C GLY A 153 -11.66 -3.88 -7.91
N TYR A 154 -11.22 -2.71 -8.40
CA TYR A 154 -11.50 -2.24 -9.76
C TYR A 154 -10.23 -1.94 -10.56
N LYS A 155 -10.26 -2.27 -11.87
CA LYS A 155 -9.20 -1.91 -12.80
C LYS A 155 -9.69 -0.92 -13.85
N ALA A 156 -9.22 0.33 -13.77
CA ALA A 156 -9.50 1.35 -14.78
C ALA A 156 -8.64 1.13 -16.04
N HIS A 157 -9.19 0.46 -17.04
CA HIS A 157 -8.48 0.14 -18.28
C HIS A 157 -8.19 1.35 -19.21
N GLN A 158 -8.68 2.56 -18.87
CA GLN A 158 -8.60 3.74 -19.74
C GLN A 158 -7.42 4.70 -19.43
N SER A 159 -6.75 4.60 -18.28
CA SER A 159 -5.88 5.68 -17.76
C SER A 159 -4.40 5.64 -18.21
N GLY A 160 -3.99 4.70 -19.08
CA GLY A 160 -2.58 4.53 -19.46
C GLY A 160 -1.68 4.09 -18.29
N ARG A 161 -0.35 4.02 -18.51
CA ARG A 161 0.64 3.75 -17.44
C ARG A 161 1.29 5.07 -16.99
N PRO A 162 1.45 5.32 -15.68
CA PRO A 162 2.19 6.47 -15.20
C PRO A 162 3.64 6.45 -15.70
N LYS A 163 4.23 7.63 -15.93
CA LYS A 163 5.65 7.82 -16.29
C LYS A 163 6.32 8.71 -15.26
N LEU A 164 7.48 8.30 -14.78
CA LEU A 164 8.33 9.09 -13.88
C LEU A 164 9.36 9.87 -14.71
N GLU A 165 9.41 11.19 -14.52
CA GLU A 165 10.43 12.08 -15.07
C GLU A 165 11.07 12.84 -13.90
N SER A 166 12.40 12.79 -13.79
CA SER A 166 13.15 13.42 -12.69
C SER A 166 13.92 14.65 -13.18
N PHE A 167 13.84 15.74 -12.42
CA PHE A 167 14.56 17.00 -12.68
C PHE A 167 15.35 17.39 -11.43
N ILE A 168 16.67 17.61 -11.55
CA ILE A 168 17.52 18.01 -10.43
C ILE A 168 17.63 19.53 -10.39
N VAL A 169 16.93 20.17 -9.45
CA VAL A 169 16.71 21.63 -9.44
C VAL A 169 17.97 22.44 -9.15
N ASN A 170 18.82 22.00 -8.21
CA ASN A 170 20.01 22.71 -7.74
C ASN A 170 21.21 22.62 -8.69
N GLU A 171 21.26 21.60 -9.55
CA GLU A 171 22.36 21.43 -10.54
C GLU A 171 22.12 22.19 -11.84
N LEU A 172 20.88 22.66 -12.08
CA LEU A 172 20.44 23.15 -13.39
C LEU A 172 20.22 24.67 -13.47
N ALA A 173 20.37 25.40 -12.36
CA ALA A 173 20.19 26.86 -12.34
C ALA A 173 21.50 27.58 -11.94
N ALA A 174 22.13 28.25 -12.92
CA ALA A 174 23.21 29.18 -12.63
C ALA A 174 22.67 30.36 -11.78
N GLY A 175 23.30 30.63 -10.63
CA GLY A 175 22.90 31.74 -9.75
C GLY A 175 21.72 31.43 -8.82
N TRP A 176 21.55 30.18 -8.40
CA TRP A 176 20.59 29.83 -7.35
C TRP A 176 20.89 30.60 -6.05
N PRO A 177 19.89 31.11 -5.31
CA PRO A 177 20.14 32.05 -4.20
C PRO A 177 20.80 31.40 -2.98
N GLU A 178 21.77 32.11 -2.40
CA GLU A 178 22.26 31.88 -1.04
C GLU A 178 21.29 32.52 -0.03
N LEU A 179 20.92 31.79 1.03
CA LEU A 179 20.12 32.29 2.14
C LEU A 179 20.98 33.02 3.18
N GLY A 180 22.19 32.52 3.42
CA GLY A 180 23.13 33.11 4.37
C GLY A 180 24.16 32.10 4.88
N ALA A 181 25.18 32.60 5.57
CA ALA A 181 26.16 31.75 6.24
C ALA A 181 25.56 31.16 7.53
N PRO A 182 25.66 29.84 7.75
CA PRO A 182 25.13 29.21 8.95
C PRO A 182 25.90 29.67 10.21
N VAL A 183 25.17 29.88 11.30
CA VAL A 183 25.75 30.10 12.63
C VAL A 183 26.37 28.78 13.11
N TYR A 184 27.65 28.85 13.52
CA TYR A 184 28.46 27.74 14.03
C TYR A 184 28.46 26.48 13.16
N ASP A 185 29.30 26.48 12.12
CA ASP A 185 29.54 25.27 11.32
C ASP A 185 30.98 25.21 10.77
N GLY A 186 31.97 25.67 11.55
CA GLY A 186 33.39 25.50 11.20
C GLY A 186 33.87 26.09 9.86
N GLY A 187 33.10 26.98 9.23
CA GLY A 187 33.40 27.55 7.91
C GLY A 187 32.73 26.85 6.72
N GLN A 188 31.60 26.15 6.93
CA GLN A 188 30.79 25.61 5.82
C GLN A 188 30.28 26.70 4.87
N ASP A 189 30.01 26.25 3.64
CA ASP A 189 29.47 27.09 2.57
C ASP A 189 28.10 27.69 2.98
N PRO A 190 27.71 28.83 2.39
CA PRO A 190 26.40 29.42 2.62
C PRO A 190 25.27 28.43 2.36
N VAL A 191 24.23 28.47 3.20
CA VAL A 191 23.05 27.64 3.00
C VAL A 191 22.33 28.14 1.74
N MET A 192 22.19 27.26 0.75
CA MET A 192 21.46 27.56 -0.48
C MET A 192 19.96 27.47 -0.27
N LEU A 193 19.17 28.22 -1.04
CA LEU A 193 17.72 28.09 -1.08
C LEU A 193 17.32 26.65 -1.44
N GLY A 194 16.46 26.02 -0.65
CA GLY A 194 16.06 24.63 -0.83
C GLY A 194 15.20 24.17 0.34
N GLY A 195 15.16 22.86 0.59
CA GLY A 195 14.37 22.28 1.68
C GLY A 195 12.89 22.59 1.51
N PHE A 196 12.37 22.41 0.30
CA PHE A 196 10.96 22.68 -0.01
C PHE A 196 10.09 21.56 0.55
N SER A 197 9.08 21.95 1.32
CA SER A 197 8.09 21.02 1.88
C SER A 197 6.79 21.03 1.07
N GLY A 198 6.32 22.21 0.64
CA GLY A 198 5.09 22.35 -0.14
C GLY A 198 5.31 22.78 -1.60
N MET A 199 4.47 22.30 -2.51
CA MET A 199 4.50 22.67 -3.93
C MET A 199 3.10 22.83 -4.56
N TYR A 200 2.90 23.93 -5.28
CA TYR A 200 1.73 24.21 -6.11
C TYR A 200 2.12 24.31 -7.58
N TYR A 201 1.48 23.50 -8.43
CA TYR A 201 1.55 23.62 -9.88
C TYR A 201 0.62 24.73 -10.36
N ASP A 202 1.13 25.70 -11.12
CA ASP A 202 0.30 26.74 -11.73
C ASP A 202 -0.07 26.34 -13.18
N PRO A 203 -1.28 25.79 -13.41
CA PRO A 203 -1.70 25.38 -14.74
C PRO A 203 -1.86 26.56 -15.70
N THR A 204 -2.12 27.77 -15.20
CA THR A 204 -2.42 28.95 -16.01
C THR A 204 -1.16 29.55 -16.64
N GLN A 205 -0.02 29.38 -15.99
CA GLN A 205 1.29 29.84 -16.48
C GLN A 205 2.13 28.72 -17.08
N SER A 206 1.68 27.47 -16.92
CA SER A 206 2.34 26.31 -17.51
C SER A 206 1.93 26.10 -18.96
N THR A 207 2.81 25.45 -19.72
CA THR A 207 2.58 25.02 -21.10
C THR A 207 2.98 23.55 -21.25
N VAL A 208 2.69 22.96 -22.41
CA VAL A 208 3.14 21.58 -22.73
C VAL A 208 4.66 21.40 -22.64
N ASN A 209 5.44 22.48 -22.76
CA ASN A 209 6.90 22.47 -22.77
C ASN A 209 7.52 23.03 -21.47
N SER A 210 6.73 23.65 -20.60
CA SER A 210 7.25 24.33 -19.41
C SER A 210 6.27 24.26 -18.25
N TYR A 211 6.72 23.85 -17.08
CA TYR A 211 5.90 23.83 -15.87
C TYR A 211 6.31 24.93 -14.92
N VAL A 212 5.34 25.63 -14.36
CA VAL A 212 5.53 26.71 -13.38
C VAL A 212 5.06 26.21 -12.02
N PHE A 213 5.92 26.36 -11.02
CA PHE A 213 5.65 25.94 -9.66
C PHE A 213 5.85 27.10 -8.69
N TYR A 214 5.02 27.11 -7.66
CA TYR A 214 5.24 27.87 -6.43
C TYR A 214 5.57 26.87 -5.34
N VAL A 215 6.70 27.02 -4.67
CA VAL A 215 7.12 26.16 -3.56
C VAL A 215 7.39 26.97 -2.32
N VAL A 216 7.29 26.33 -1.17
CA VAL A 216 7.57 26.94 0.13
C VAL A 216 8.64 26.10 0.84
N PRO A 217 9.74 26.70 1.33
CA PRO A 217 10.63 26.04 2.26
C PRO A 217 9.91 25.74 3.57
N ASP A 218 10.44 24.75 4.29
CA ASP A 218 10.02 24.43 5.65
C ASP A 218 10.28 25.63 6.63
N ARG A 219 10.36 25.38 7.95
CA ARG A 219 10.79 26.31 9.00
C ARG A 219 12.19 26.95 8.83
N GLY A 220 12.88 26.69 7.71
CA GLY A 220 14.21 27.21 7.39
C GLY A 220 15.34 26.35 7.95
N PRO A 221 16.62 26.76 7.77
CA PRO A 221 17.76 25.92 8.14
C PRO A 221 17.89 25.71 9.65
N ASN A 222 17.66 24.47 10.08
CA ASN A 222 17.73 24.02 11.47
C ASN A 222 18.38 22.63 11.56
N ASP A 223 18.89 22.28 12.75
CA ASP A 223 19.32 20.91 13.04
C ASP A 223 18.26 20.15 13.85
N ASP A 224 18.56 18.88 14.14
CA ASP A 224 17.78 18.03 15.04
C ASP A 224 17.68 18.63 16.46
N THR A 225 16.63 18.27 17.19
CA THR A 225 16.44 18.82 18.53
C THR A 225 17.43 18.30 19.55
N PHE A 226 17.83 19.16 20.49
CA PHE A 226 18.39 18.72 21.76
C PHE A 226 17.27 18.33 22.72
N GLY A 227 17.40 17.16 23.35
CA GLY A 227 16.44 16.67 24.32
C GLY A 227 16.40 17.57 25.56
N ARG A 228 15.20 17.95 26.04
CA ARG A 228 15.02 18.90 27.15
C ARG A 228 15.76 18.55 28.46
N ASN A 229 15.97 17.26 28.70
CA ASN A 229 16.67 16.75 29.88
C ASN A 229 18.18 16.56 29.65
N ASN A 230 18.64 16.68 28.41
CA ASN A 230 20.02 16.50 28.00
C ASN A 230 20.79 17.81 27.87
N VAL A 231 20.28 18.88 28.47
CA VAL A 231 20.92 20.19 28.50
C VAL A 231 21.01 20.70 29.93
N THR A 232 21.96 21.59 30.19
CA THR A 232 22.15 22.25 31.48
C THR A 232 21.97 23.76 31.33
N PRO A 233 21.03 24.39 32.08
CA PRO A 233 20.00 23.76 32.91
C PRO A 233 18.96 22.98 32.08
N PRO A 234 18.21 22.03 32.66
CA PRO A 234 17.12 21.36 31.95
C PRO A 234 16.10 22.36 31.41
N ALA A 235 15.66 22.14 30.17
CA ALA A 235 14.73 23.01 29.48
C ALA A 235 13.26 22.58 29.66
N PRO A 236 12.29 23.50 29.49
CA PRO A 236 10.87 23.18 29.61
C PRO A 236 10.36 22.27 28.48
N GLN A 237 10.93 22.40 27.28
CA GLN A 237 10.64 21.61 26.08
C GLN A 237 11.96 21.29 25.36
N ASN A 238 11.92 20.42 24.35
CA ASN A 238 13.08 20.16 23.51
C ASN A 238 13.54 21.45 22.83
N LEU A 239 14.83 21.58 22.54
CA LEU A 239 15.40 22.78 21.94
C LEU A 239 15.55 22.55 20.43
N ARG A 240 15.09 23.50 19.63
CA ARG A 240 15.24 23.49 18.17
C ARG A 240 16.34 24.47 17.76
N PRO A 241 17.51 23.99 17.31
CA PRO A 241 18.61 24.85 16.88
C PRO A 241 18.41 25.39 15.46
N PHE A 242 18.44 26.71 15.30
CA PHE A 242 18.40 27.40 14.00
C PHE A 242 19.80 27.86 13.59
N LYS A 243 20.23 27.42 12.40
CA LYS A 243 21.49 27.86 11.78
C LYS A 243 21.38 29.23 11.14
N LEU A 244 20.19 29.63 10.71
CA LEU A 244 19.89 30.99 10.25
C LEU A 244 18.79 31.59 11.15
N PRO A 245 19.14 32.15 12.32
CA PRO A 245 18.14 32.63 13.31
C PRO A 245 17.25 33.77 12.78
N ASP A 246 17.74 34.51 11.78
CA ASP A 246 17.05 35.60 11.10
C ASP A 246 16.37 35.17 9.78
N TYR A 247 16.23 33.86 9.53
CA TYR A 247 15.52 33.37 8.36
C TYR A 247 14.08 33.88 8.31
N GLN A 248 13.73 34.51 7.18
CA GLN A 248 12.36 34.91 6.84
C GLN A 248 11.76 33.90 5.85
N GLY A 249 10.56 33.42 6.18
CA GLY A 249 9.76 32.54 5.34
C GLY A 249 9.43 33.20 4.00
N ARG A 250 9.31 32.39 2.95
CA ARG A 250 9.13 32.88 1.58
C ARG A 250 8.47 31.87 0.67
N ILE A 251 7.82 32.37 -0.37
CA ILE A 251 7.36 31.57 -1.51
C ILE A 251 8.39 31.72 -2.62
N VAL A 252 8.75 30.62 -3.26
CA VAL A 252 9.67 30.60 -4.39
C VAL A 252 8.90 30.20 -5.64
N LYS A 253 9.03 30.99 -6.69
CA LYS A 253 8.45 30.67 -8.00
C LYS A 253 9.55 30.25 -8.96
N PHE A 254 9.41 29.09 -9.58
CA PHE A 254 10.33 28.67 -10.64
C PHE A 254 9.62 28.00 -11.81
N THR A 255 10.32 27.95 -12.95
CA THR A 255 9.86 27.31 -14.19
C THR A 255 10.81 26.18 -14.56
N ILE A 256 10.29 25.00 -14.89
CA ILE A 256 11.04 23.86 -15.46
C ILE A 256 10.74 23.76 -16.95
N ASN A 257 11.77 23.74 -17.80
CA ASN A 257 11.64 23.36 -19.20
C ASN A 257 11.68 21.83 -19.34
N ARG A 258 10.64 21.24 -19.91
CA ARG A 258 10.49 19.78 -19.99
C ARG A 258 11.39 19.10 -21.02
N GLN A 259 11.89 19.85 -22.00
CA GLN A 259 12.73 19.31 -23.07
C GLN A 259 14.20 19.30 -22.67
N THR A 260 14.64 20.34 -21.96
CA THR A 260 16.04 20.51 -21.58
C THR A 260 16.30 20.19 -20.12
N GLY A 261 15.26 20.10 -19.29
CA GLY A 261 15.34 20.01 -17.84
C GLY A 261 15.73 21.33 -17.14
N ALA A 262 16.00 22.40 -17.91
CA ALA A 262 16.51 23.65 -17.35
C ALA A 262 15.51 24.29 -16.36
N VAL A 263 16.01 24.73 -15.21
CA VAL A 263 15.23 25.42 -14.19
C VAL A 263 15.55 26.91 -14.18
N THR A 264 14.52 27.75 -14.15
CA THR A 264 14.64 29.20 -14.00
C THR A 264 13.94 29.65 -12.73
N LEU A 265 14.69 30.21 -11.78
CA LEU A 265 14.10 30.95 -10.67
C LEU A 265 13.43 32.22 -11.20
N ASN A 266 12.13 32.35 -10.99
CA ASN A 266 11.35 33.48 -11.47
C ASN A 266 11.19 34.57 -10.42
N ASP A 267 10.91 34.20 -9.16
CA ASP A 267 10.59 35.16 -8.10
C ASP A 267 10.75 34.56 -6.70
N GLN A 268 10.89 35.43 -5.69
CA GLN A 268 10.83 35.10 -4.26
C GLN A 268 9.94 36.12 -3.54
N VAL A 269 8.87 35.65 -2.91
CA VAL A 269 7.91 36.47 -2.16
C VAL A 269 8.14 36.25 -0.67
N LEU A 270 8.67 37.26 0.03
CA LEU A 270 8.89 37.20 1.48
C LEU A 270 7.57 37.31 2.25
N LEU A 271 7.46 36.58 3.36
CA LEU A 271 6.24 36.53 4.18
C LEU A 271 6.27 37.55 5.31
N TYR A 272 5.19 38.31 5.45
CA TYR A 272 5.01 39.34 6.46
C TYR A 272 3.69 39.15 7.21
N ARG A 273 3.64 39.62 8.47
CA ARG A 273 2.40 39.72 9.24
C ARG A 273 1.42 40.71 8.59
N GLN A 274 0.22 40.81 9.16
CA GLN A 274 -0.85 41.70 8.67
C GLN A 274 -0.45 43.17 8.57
N ASP A 275 0.56 43.62 9.33
CA ASP A 275 1.11 44.98 9.25
C ASP A 275 1.94 45.24 7.98
N GLY A 276 2.26 44.20 7.21
CA GLY A 276 3.04 44.24 5.98
C GLY A 276 4.52 44.57 6.17
N VAL A 277 5.02 44.62 7.41
CA VAL A 277 6.42 44.98 7.71
C VAL A 277 7.11 44.01 8.65
N THR A 278 6.39 43.36 9.57
CA THR A 278 6.98 42.41 10.51
C THR A 278 7.19 41.07 9.80
N PRO A 279 8.44 40.56 9.70
CA PRO A 279 8.71 39.27 9.06
C PRO A 279 8.04 38.11 9.80
N ILE A 280 7.67 37.08 9.04
CA ILE A 280 7.33 35.76 9.58
C ILE A 280 8.55 34.85 9.41
N SER A 281 8.99 34.25 10.51
CA SER A 281 10.11 33.30 10.55
C SER A 281 9.62 31.85 10.60
N GLY A 282 10.53 30.89 10.73
CA GLY A 282 10.18 29.50 11.03
C GLY A 282 10.35 29.12 12.50
N LYS A 283 10.37 30.10 13.43
CA LYS A 283 10.46 29.81 14.87
C LYS A 283 9.07 29.44 15.42
N GLY A 284 9.02 28.56 16.43
CA GLY A 284 7.78 28.19 17.10
C GLY A 284 7.04 29.38 17.72
N ASN A 285 5.76 29.20 18.09
CA ASN A 285 4.87 30.30 18.49
C ASN A 285 4.67 30.43 20.01
N ILE A 286 4.50 29.30 20.73
CA ILE A 286 4.00 29.32 22.12
C ILE A 286 5.08 28.84 23.11
N PRO A 287 5.55 29.73 24.01
CA PRO A 287 6.48 29.37 25.08
C PRO A 287 5.97 28.26 26.02
N GLY A 288 6.79 27.22 26.15
CA GLY A 288 6.54 26.05 27.01
C GLY A 288 5.50 25.06 26.50
N PHE A 289 4.96 25.29 25.31
CA PHE A 289 4.19 24.30 24.56
C PHE A 289 5.00 23.80 23.36
N ASP A 290 5.52 24.72 22.55
CA ASP A 290 6.39 24.40 21.43
C ASP A 290 7.85 24.21 21.89
N GLU A 291 8.64 23.59 21.01
CA GLU A 291 10.10 23.51 21.14
C GLU A 291 10.70 24.90 21.40
N VAL A 292 11.74 24.96 22.22
CA VAL A 292 12.44 26.20 22.54
C VAL A 292 13.34 26.56 21.34
N PRO A 293 13.07 27.66 20.60
CA PRO A 293 13.96 28.05 19.51
C PRO A 293 15.28 28.52 20.09
N VAL A 294 16.39 27.97 19.61
CA VAL A 294 17.74 28.33 20.04
C VAL A 294 18.67 28.50 18.83
N THR A 295 19.84 29.07 19.05
CA THR A 295 20.94 29.11 18.08
C THR A 295 22.26 28.85 18.79
N TYR A 296 23.33 28.65 18.03
CA TYR A 296 24.67 28.41 18.56
C TYR A 296 25.44 29.71 18.78
N THR A 297 26.58 29.62 19.47
CA THR A 297 27.52 30.73 19.59
C THR A 297 28.06 31.17 18.22
N ASP A 298 27.69 32.37 17.79
CA ASP A 298 28.25 33.07 16.63
C ASP A 298 29.31 34.09 17.06
N PRO A 299 30.56 34.00 16.57
CA PRO A 299 31.61 34.98 16.84
C PRO A 299 31.25 36.43 16.48
N ASN A 300 30.30 36.63 15.56
CA ASN A 300 29.90 37.94 15.06
C ASN A 300 28.65 38.50 15.76
N THR A 301 27.96 37.69 16.55
CA THR A 301 26.73 38.09 17.25
C THR A 301 26.98 38.13 18.76
N PRO A 302 26.74 39.27 19.43
CA PRO A 302 26.90 39.35 20.88
C PRO A 302 25.70 38.72 21.59
N TYR A 303 25.92 37.59 22.26
CA TYR A 303 24.93 36.97 23.14
C TYR A 303 25.13 37.41 24.59
N THR A 304 24.03 37.71 25.28
CA THR A 304 24.07 38.23 26.66
C THR A 304 24.36 37.13 27.69
N ASN A 305 23.91 35.91 27.45
CA ASN A 305 24.11 34.75 28.31
C ASN A 305 24.24 33.49 27.45
N VAL A 306 24.88 32.46 27.99
CA VAL A 306 24.68 31.07 27.56
C VAL A 306 23.44 30.56 28.29
N ASP A 307 22.36 30.30 27.55
CA ASP A 307 21.08 29.92 28.15
C ASP A 307 21.01 28.42 28.43
N PHE A 308 21.64 27.61 27.58
CA PHE A 308 21.76 26.15 27.74
C PHE A 308 23.12 25.66 27.28
N VAL A 309 23.56 24.53 27.83
CA VAL A 309 24.73 23.77 27.37
C VAL A 309 24.31 22.33 27.13
N ASP A 310 24.55 21.79 25.94
CA ASP A 310 24.31 20.37 25.67
C ASP A 310 25.28 19.50 26.48
N ASN A 311 24.75 18.47 27.14
CA ASN A 311 25.53 17.66 28.06
C ASN A 311 26.51 16.70 27.34
N ASP A 312 26.21 16.35 26.09
CA ASP A 312 27.01 15.39 25.31
C ASP A 312 28.14 16.09 24.53
N SER A 313 27.80 17.11 23.76
CA SER A 313 28.73 17.86 22.92
C SER A 313 29.44 19.00 23.65
N GLY A 314 28.83 19.53 24.73
CA GLY A 314 29.27 20.76 25.39
C GLY A 314 28.94 22.03 24.60
N GLU A 315 28.11 21.93 23.56
CA GLU A 315 27.70 23.09 22.76
C GLU A 315 26.91 24.10 23.58
N GLU A 316 27.30 25.37 23.45
CA GLU A 316 26.60 26.50 24.07
C GLU A 316 25.45 26.95 23.14
N LEU A 317 24.26 27.05 23.73
CA LEU A 317 23.02 27.39 23.03
C LEU A 317 22.42 28.66 23.63
N HIS A 318 21.94 29.53 22.74
CA HIS A 318 21.33 30.82 23.07
C HIS A 318 19.86 30.80 22.67
N GLN A 319 18.98 31.13 23.61
CA GLN A 319 17.55 31.13 23.36
C GLN A 319 17.15 32.29 22.45
N LEU A 320 16.38 31.96 21.41
CA LEU A 320 15.78 32.94 20.50
C LEU A 320 14.37 33.31 20.98
N PRO A 321 13.86 34.49 20.59
CA PRO A 321 12.45 34.81 20.78
C PRO A 321 11.58 33.88 19.94
N TYR A 322 10.46 33.45 20.52
CA TYR A 322 9.37 32.82 19.78
C TYR A 322 8.76 33.80 18.78
N ASP A 323 8.20 33.29 17.70
CA ASP A 323 7.47 34.07 16.70
C ASP A 323 6.01 33.65 16.71
N GLU A 324 5.12 34.50 17.19
CA GLU A 324 3.67 34.22 17.31
C GLU A 324 3.03 33.70 16.01
N PHE A 325 3.59 34.07 14.85
CA PHE A 325 3.11 33.69 13.51
C PHE A 325 4.13 32.87 12.72
N GLY A 326 5.24 32.46 13.35
CA GLY A 326 6.23 31.62 12.70
C GLY A 326 5.64 30.28 12.26
N GLY A 327 6.10 29.77 11.11
CA GLY A 327 5.45 28.65 10.45
C GLY A 327 6.41 27.58 9.99
N ASP A 328 5.91 26.36 10.01
CA ASP A 328 6.55 25.14 9.59
C ASP A 328 5.81 24.61 8.37
N PHE A 329 6.03 25.27 7.23
CA PHE A 329 5.07 25.24 6.13
C PHE A 329 5.21 23.98 5.27
N GLU A 330 4.21 23.09 5.33
CA GLU A 330 4.24 21.81 4.61
C GLU A 330 3.46 21.81 3.29
N GLY A 331 2.52 22.74 3.12
CA GLY A 331 1.65 22.79 1.95
C GLY A 331 1.48 24.21 1.42
N ILE A 332 1.27 24.34 0.11
CA ILE A 332 0.94 25.61 -0.54
C ILE A 332 -0.07 25.40 -1.66
N LEU A 333 -1.02 26.32 -1.79
CA LEU A 333 -1.89 26.43 -2.96
C LEU A 333 -2.23 27.89 -3.29
N ARG A 334 -2.89 28.11 -4.42
CA ARG A 334 -3.47 29.42 -4.78
C ARG A 334 -4.98 29.33 -4.92
N ASP A 335 -5.69 30.26 -4.29
CA ASP A 335 -7.13 30.40 -4.47
C ASP A 335 -7.47 31.10 -5.80
N LYS A 336 -8.76 31.21 -6.13
CA LYS A 336 -9.22 31.81 -7.39
C LYS A 336 -8.97 33.32 -7.47
N GLU A 337 -8.84 34.00 -6.32
CA GLU A 337 -8.42 35.40 -6.21
C GLU A 337 -6.90 35.57 -6.36
N GLY A 338 -6.15 34.46 -6.36
CA GLY A 338 -4.71 34.41 -6.54
C GLY A 338 -3.91 34.57 -5.25
N ASN A 339 -4.57 34.60 -4.08
CA ASN A 339 -3.93 34.56 -2.76
C ASN A 339 -3.28 33.19 -2.54
N PHE A 340 -2.26 33.16 -1.69
CA PHE A 340 -1.63 31.92 -1.28
C PHE A 340 -2.27 31.40 -0.01
N TRP A 341 -2.47 30.08 0.05
CA TRP A 341 -2.80 29.38 1.28
C TRP A 341 -1.67 28.43 1.64
N MET A 342 -1.39 28.32 2.93
CA MET A 342 -0.38 27.41 3.47
C MET A 342 -0.89 26.70 4.72
N CYS A 343 -0.39 25.48 4.95
CA CYS A 343 -0.60 24.72 6.18
C CYS A 343 0.70 24.55 6.98
N ASP A 344 0.59 24.14 8.24
CA ASP A 344 1.67 24.22 9.23
C ASP A 344 1.80 22.91 10.03
N GLU A 345 3.02 22.35 10.11
CA GLU A 345 3.33 21.13 10.88
C GLU A 345 3.63 21.44 12.35
N TYR A 346 4.04 22.67 12.71
CA TYR A 346 4.23 23.06 14.11
C TYR A 346 2.95 23.03 14.88
N ARG A 347 1.80 23.13 14.22
CA ARG A 347 0.45 22.86 14.76
C ARG A 347 -0.54 23.02 13.61
N PRO A 348 -1.73 22.42 13.70
CA PRO A 348 -2.77 22.64 12.71
C PRO A 348 -3.08 24.14 12.64
N ALA A 349 -2.63 24.79 11.57
CA ALA A 349 -2.91 26.17 11.28
C ALA A 349 -2.99 26.36 9.78
N LEU A 350 -3.81 27.30 9.34
CA LEU A 350 -3.91 27.71 7.96
C LEU A 350 -3.59 29.19 7.84
N TYR A 351 -2.76 29.55 6.86
CA TYR A 351 -2.37 30.93 6.61
C TYR A 351 -2.88 31.33 5.25
N LYS A 352 -3.52 32.49 5.17
CA LYS A 352 -3.92 33.11 3.90
C LYS A 352 -3.06 34.35 3.66
N PHE A 353 -2.32 34.40 2.57
CA PHE A 353 -1.44 35.50 2.20
C PHE A 353 -1.89 36.16 0.91
N GLN A 354 -1.80 37.48 0.86
CA GLN A 354 -1.88 38.22 -0.40
C GLN A 354 -0.77 37.75 -1.36
N PRO A 355 -0.92 37.96 -2.69
CA PRO A 355 0.10 37.59 -3.67
C PRO A 355 1.50 38.20 -3.42
N ASN A 356 1.59 39.27 -2.63
CA ASN A 356 2.83 39.94 -2.24
C ASN A 356 3.43 39.44 -0.91
N GLY A 357 2.85 38.40 -0.30
CA GLY A 357 3.35 37.78 0.94
C GLY A 357 2.86 38.42 2.24
N VAL A 358 1.97 39.41 2.19
CA VAL A 358 1.35 39.99 3.39
C VAL A 358 0.23 39.09 3.89
N LEU A 359 0.27 38.69 5.16
CA LEU A 359 -0.75 37.87 5.79
C LEU A 359 -2.10 38.59 5.76
N ILE A 360 -3.13 37.89 5.28
CA ILE A 360 -4.55 38.29 5.39
C ILE A 360 -5.06 37.84 6.75
N GLU A 361 -4.94 36.55 7.07
CA GLU A 361 -5.34 35.98 8.36
C GLU A 361 -4.62 34.63 8.57
N ARG A 362 -4.45 34.24 9.84
CA ARG A 362 -4.04 32.90 10.25
C ARG A 362 -5.15 32.27 11.08
N PHE A 363 -5.56 31.06 10.72
CA PHE A 363 -6.60 30.29 11.40
C PHE A 363 -5.98 29.20 12.26
N VAL A 364 -6.35 29.13 13.53
CA VAL A 364 -5.84 28.18 14.52
C VAL A 364 -7.00 27.55 15.31
N PRO A 365 -6.76 26.42 16.01
CA PRO A 365 -7.77 25.78 16.84
C PRO A 365 -8.27 26.68 17.97
N GLU A 366 -9.56 26.57 18.28
CA GLU A 366 -10.15 27.19 19.46
C GLU A 366 -9.39 26.81 20.73
N GLY A 367 -9.08 27.81 21.56
CA GLY A 367 -8.32 27.66 22.79
C GLY A 367 -6.80 27.74 22.61
N THR A 368 -6.30 28.00 21.41
CA THR A 368 -4.84 28.13 21.15
C THR A 368 -4.19 29.20 22.04
N SER A 369 -4.86 30.34 22.27
CA SER A 369 -4.35 31.38 23.18
C SER A 369 -4.20 30.94 24.63
N LEU A 370 -4.88 29.88 25.05
CA LEU A 370 -4.83 29.36 26.42
C LEU A 370 -3.69 28.34 26.64
N LEU A 371 -2.98 27.95 25.58
CA LEU A 371 -1.87 27.01 25.64
C LEU A 371 -0.58 27.66 26.18
N GLY A 372 0.38 26.81 26.56
CA GLY A 372 1.69 27.22 27.05
C GLY A 372 1.73 27.62 28.51
N THR A 373 2.78 28.35 28.89
CA THR A 373 3.01 28.75 30.30
C THR A 373 2.13 29.89 30.77
N THR A 374 1.72 30.77 29.87
CA THR A 374 0.93 31.97 30.19
C THR A 374 -0.17 32.16 29.15
N PRO A 375 -1.45 32.03 29.54
CA PRO A 375 -2.57 32.32 28.65
C PRO A 375 -2.49 33.74 28.09
N GLN A 376 -2.79 33.88 26.81
CA GLN A 376 -2.84 35.14 26.07
C GLN A 376 -4.28 35.52 25.71
N PRO A 377 -4.53 36.77 25.29
CA PRO A 377 -5.79 37.12 24.66
C PRO A 377 -6.08 36.27 23.42
N ALA A 378 -7.35 35.90 23.21
CA ALA A 378 -7.78 35.26 21.96
C ALA A 378 -7.41 36.15 20.76
N GLY A 379 -6.90 35.54 19.69
CA GLY A 379 -6.37 36.27 18.52
C GLY A 379 -4.86 36.52 18.54
N THR A 380 -4.16 36.34 19.68
CA THR A 380 -2.69 36.56 19.75
C THR A 380 -1.92 35.72 18.73
N TYR A 381 -2.36 34.48 18.49
CA TYR A 381 -1.70 33.56 17.57
C TYR A 381 -2.48 33.39 16.24
N GLY A 382 -3.45 34.26 15.94
CA GLY A 382 -4.38 34.11 14.83
C GLY A 382 -5.83 33.89 15.27
N ALA A 383 -6.74 33.90 14.31
CA ALA A 383 -8.16 33.66 14.49
C ALA A 383 -8.42 32.22 14.98
N GLU A 384 -9.02 32.10 16.17
CA GLU A 384 -9.38 30.84 16.80
C GLU A 384 -10.70 30.30 16.24
N THR A 385 -10.70 29.83 15.00
CA THR A 385 -11.90 29.35 14.29
C THR A 385 -11.91 27.84 14.06
N LEU A 386 -10.76 27.18 14.08
CA LEU A 386 -10.70 25.74 13.78
C LEU A 386 -11.19 24.93 14.99
N PRO A 387 -11.74 23.72 14.79
CA PRO A 387 -12.23 22.91 15.91
C PRO A 387 -11.16 22.65 16.98
N ALA A 388 -11.50 22.87 18.25
CA ALA A 388 -10.56 22.74 19.39
C ALA A 388 -9.83 21.39 19.46
N VAL A 389 -10.41 20.32 18.89
CA VAL A 389 -9.84 18.97 18.89
C VAL A 389 -8.46 18.91 18.20
N TYR A 390 -8.22 19.78 17.21
CA TYR A 390 -6.95 19.87 16.51
C TYR A 390 -5.79 20.36 17.41
N ALA A 391 -6.08 20.99 18.55
CA ALA A 391 -5.06 21.33 19.55
C ALA A 391 -4.49 20.09 20.26
N LYS A 392 -5.14 18.92 20.16
CA LYS A 392 -4.69 17.65 20.75
C LYS A 392 -3.71 16.87 19.87
N ARG A 393 -3.21 17.48 18.79
CA ARG A 393 -2.22 16.86 17.90
C ARG A 393 -0.89 16.56 18.64
N ARG A 394 -0.12 15.60 18.14
CA ARG A 394 1.24 15.32 18.62
C ARG A 394 2.19 16.47 18.24
N ALA A 395 3.12 16.86 19.12
CA ALA A 395 4.13 17.86 18.78
C ALA A 395 4.85 17.55 17.45
N ASN A 396 5.02 18.57 16.60
CA ASN A 396 5.52 18.47 15.22
C ASN A 396 4.75 17.47 14.33
N ARG A 397 3.42 17.39 14.49
CA ARG A 397 2.50 16.62 13.64
C ARG A 397 1.21 17.42 13.35
N GLY A 398 1.37 18.59 12.74
CA GLY A 398 0.29 19.52 12.38
C GLY A 398 -0.46 19.13 11.12
N PHE A 399 -0.89 20.11 10.34
CA PHE A 399 -1.44 19.85 9.00
C PHE A 399 -0.29 19.63 8.02
N GLU A 400 -0.31 18.50 7.32
CA GLU A 400 0.72 18.14 6.33
C GLU A 400 0.36 18.64 4.94
N ALA A 401 -0.93 18.56 4.61
CA ALA A 401 -1.37 18.75 3.24
C ALA A 401 -2.53 19.73 3.16
N ILE A 402 -2.61 20.40 2.02
CA ILE A 402 -3.64 21.37 1.72
C ILE A 402 -4.10 21.24 0.26
N ALA A 403 -5.41 21.23 0.04
CA ALA A 403 -6.02 21.13 -1.28
C ALA A 403 -7.16 22.15 -1.43
N TYR A 404 -7.45 22.59 -2.65
CA TYR A 404 -8.46 23.62 -2.90
C TYR A 404 -9.47 23.15 -3.94
N ASN A 405 -10.75 23.21 -3.57
CA ASN A 405 -11.87 23.01 -4.48
C ASN A 405 -12.38 24.37 -4.97
N PRO A 406 -12.07 24.78 -6.21
CA PRO A 406 -12.49 26.06 -6.75
C PRO A 406 -14.00 26.13 -7.06
N GLU A 407 -14.70 24.99 -7.12
CA GLU A 407 -16.13 24.94 -7.43
C GLU A 407 -16.98 25.34 -6.21
N THR A 408 -16.55 24.92 -5.02
CA THR A 408 -17.24 25.20 -3.75
C THR A 408 -16.56 26.28 -2.93
N ASN A 409 -15.38 26.76 -3.35
CA ASN A 409 -14.57 27.72 -2.62
C ASN A 409 -14.06 27.19 -1.26
N VAL A 410 -13.74 25.90 -1.19
CA VAL A 410 -13.29 25.26 0.06
C VAL A 410 -11.81 24.90 -0.02
N VAL A 411 -11.08 25.24 1.04
CA VAL A 411 -9.71 24.78 1.31
C VAL A 411 -9.76 23.63 2.29
N TYR A 412 -9.25 22.48 1.88
CA TYR A 412 -9.12 21.28 2.70
C TYR A 412 -7.72 21.21 3.30
N ALA A 413 -7.63 20.90 4.59
CA ALA A 413 -6.41 20.68 5.33
C ALA A 413 -6.41 19.29 5.96
N PHE A 414 -5.32 18.55 5.80
CA PHE A 414 -5.23 17.17 6.25
C PHE A 414 -4.25 17.09 7.43
N ILE A 415 -4.71 16.57 8.57
CA ILE A 415 -3.82 16.36 9.71
C ILE A 415 -2.82 15.23 9.37
N GLN A 416 -1.55 15.45 9.65
CA GLN A 416 -0.47 14.55 9.25
C GLN A 416 -0.63 13.15 9.85
N SER A 417 -0.92 13.08 11.15
CA SER A 417 -0.97 11.85 11.95
C SER A 417 -2.14 11.86 12.92
N PRO A 418 -2.51 10.70 13.49
CA PRO A 418 -3.55 10.64 14.50
C PRO A 418 -3.31 11.59 15.67
N ILE A 419 -4.41 12.15 16.20
CA ILE A 419 -4.39 13.10 17.30
C ILE A 419 -4.50 12.39 18.66
N GLU A 420 -3.99 13.02 19.72
CA GLU A 420 -4.03 12.54 21.10
C GLU A 420 -5.42 12.76 21.72
N ASN A 421 -6.42 11.99 21.26
CA ASN A 421 -7.80 12.17 21.69
C ASN A 421 -8.45 10.83 22.08
N PRO A 422 -8.63 10.54 23.37
CA PRO A 422 -8.33 11.38 24.53
C PRO A 422 -6.85 11.35 24.96
N ASP A 423 -6.09 10.32 24.56
CA ASP A 423 -4.74 10.08 25.08
C ASP A 423 -3.79 9.42 24.06
N ASN A 424 -2.52 9.29 24.48
CA ASN A 424 -1.44 8.70 23.68
C ASN A 424 -1.64 7.23 23.34
N SER A 425 -2.36 6.47 24.17
CA SER A 425 -2.64 5.06 23.90
C SER A 425 -3.54 4.95 22.68
N VAL A 426 -4.62 5.73 22.63
CA VAL A 426 -5.53 5.77 21.49
C VAL A 426 -4.83 6.24 20.22
N ARG A 427 -4.08 7.34 20.32
CA ARG A 427 -3.28 7.88 19.19
C ARG A 427 -2.37 6.83 18.56
N ASN A 428 -1.70 6.02 19.38
CA ASN A 428 -0.70 5.06 18.90
C ASN A 428 -1.31 3.84 18.21
N ASN A 429 -2.62 3.61 18.35
CA ASN A 429 -3.31 2.40 17.85
C ASN A 429 -4.38 2.71 16.81
N THR A 430 -4.83 3.96 16.69
CA THR A 430 -5.86 4.37 15.74
C THR A 430 -5.29 4.66 14.36
N ASP A 431 -6.06 4.36 13.32
CA ASP A 431 -5.77 4.72 11.92
C ASP A 431 -6.43 6.06 11.53
N VAL A 432 -7.18 6.66 12.45
CA VAL A 432 -8.00 7.85 12.16
C VAL A 432 -7.14 9.11 12.11
N ILE A 433 -7.21 9.77 10.96
CA ILE A 433 -6.90 11.19 10.80
C ILE A 433 -8.14 11.93 10.26
N ARG A 434 -8.04 13.25 10.19
CA ARG A 434 -9.17 14.15 9.86
C ARG A 434 -8.80 15.08 8.70
N ILE A 435 -9.77 15.31 7.82
CA ILE A 435 -9.73 16.31 6.76
C ILE A 435 -10.65 17.46 7.17
N LEU A 436 -10.12 18.67 7.27
CA LEU A 436 -10.89 19.87 7.60
C LEU A 436 -11.10 20.72 6.35
N GLY A 437 -12.33 20.98 5.95
CA GLY A 437 -12.68 21.97 4.93
C GLY A 437 -13.05 23.30 5.57
N VAL A 438 -12.38 24.37 5.15
CA VAL A 438 -12.70 25.77 5.53
C VAL A 438 -13.11 26.58 4.30
N ASP A 439 -14.04 27.51 4.47
CA ASP A 439 -14.38 28.47 3.41
C ASP A 439 -13.14 29.32 3.09
N ALA A 440 -12.75 29.35 1.81
CA ALA A 440 -11.60 30.11 1.35
C ALA A 440 -11.83 31.63 1.43
N GLU A 441 -13.04 32.12 1.68
CA GLU A 441 -13.30 33.54 1.89
C GLU A 441 -12.75 34.01 3.25
N ASP A 442 -13.13 33.32 4.33
CA ASP A 442 -12.92 33.79 5.70
C ASP A 442 -12.34 32.74 6.67
N GLY A 443 -12.03 31.53 6.21
CA GLY A 443 -11.45 30.45 7.01
C GLY A 443 -12.40 29.82 8.02
N THR A 444 -13.71 30.05 7.90
CA THR A 444 -14.73 29.37 8.70
C THR A 444 -14.76 27.88 8.35
N PRO A 445 -14.68 26.95 9.33
CA PRO A 445 -14.89 25.54 9.07
C PRO A 445 -16.30 25.28 8.54
N VAL A 446 -16.40 24.61 7.40
CA VAL A 446 -17.68 24.25 6.76
C VAL A 446 -17.89 22.75 6.69
N GLU A 447 -16.80 21.97 6.74
CA GLU A 447 -16.87 20.52 6.72
C GLU A 447 -15.67 19.85 7.38
N GLU A 448 -15.89 18.66 7.91
CA GLU A 448 -14.84 17.80 8.43
C GLU A 448 -15.16 16.35 8.04
N TYR A 449 -14.13 15.59 7.64
CA TYR A 449 -14.25 14.19 7.24
C TYR A 449 -13.21 13.33 7.94
N VAL A 450 -13.55 12.04 8.08
CA VAL A 450 -12.63 11.00 8.56
C VAL A 450 -11.82 10.47 7.40
N TYR A 451 -10.52 10.33 7.61
CA TYR A 451 -9.62 9.61 6.73
C TYR A 451 -8.91 8.51 7.53
N LEU A 452 -8.78 7.32 6.94
CA LEU A 452 -8.16 6.16 7.57
C LEU A 452 -6.82 5.86 6.90
N LEU A 453 -5.74 5.83 7.68
CA LEU A 453 -4.42 5.42 7.22
C LEU A 453 -4.37 3.91 6.94
N GLU A 454 -3.52 3.52 6.00
CA GLU A 454 -3.25 2.13 5.65
C GLU A 454 -2.45 1.43 6.77
N ARG A 455 -3.18 0.75 7.67
CA ARG A 455 -2.68 -0.29 8.60
C ARG A 455 -1.62 0.13 9.64
N ASN A 456 -2.05 0.83 10.68
CA ASN A 456 -1.30 1.05 11.94
C ASN A 456 -1.34 -0.17 12.89
N GLN A 457 -2.18 -1.20 12.62
CA GLN A 457 -2.52 -2.25 13.60
C GLN A 457 -1.55 -3.44 13.74
N TYR A 458 -0.59 -3.64 12.83
CA TYR A 458 0.40 -4.72 12.94
C TYR A 458 1.65 -4.26 13.70
N ALA A 459 1.50 -4.03 15.01
CA ALA A 459 2.56 -3.55 15.90
C ALA A 459 3.85 -4.41 15.94
N GLY A 460 3.83 -5.64 15.37
CA GLY A 460 5.01 -6.48 15.18
C GLY A 460 5.93 -6.08 14.01
N LEU A 461 5.48 -5.19 13.12
CA LEU A 461 6.25 -4.64 12.00
C LEU A 461 6.50 -3.15 12.23
N ALA A 462 7.31 -2.83 13.25
CA ALA A 462 7.63 -1.44 13.58
C ALA A 462 8.38 -0.71 12.44
N ALA A 463 9.12 -1.46 11.63
CA ALA A 463 9.69 -0.98 10.37
C ALA A 463 8.58 -0.93 9.31
N SER A 464 8.48 0.20 8.60
CA SER A 464 7.50 0.42 7.51
C SER A 464 6.03 0.52 7.90
N ARG A 465 5.74 1.05 9.10
CA ARG A 465 4.37 1.40 9.49
C ARG A 465 3.98 2.75 8.93
N VAL A 466 2.90 2.79 8.16
CA VAL A 466 2.30 4.05 7.70
C VAL A 466 1.57 4.69 8.88
N ASP A 467 2.16 5.76 9.41
CA ASP A 467 1.62 6.53 10.54
C ASP A 467 1.28 7.98 10.16
N LYS A 468 1.41 8.32 8.87
CA LYS A 468 1.21 9.66 8.38
C LYS A 468 0.89 9.76 6.89
N ILE A 469 0.32 10.90 6.51
CA ILE A 469 0.32 11.37 5.12
C ILE A 469 1.56 12.23 4.83
N GLY A 470 1.82 12.50 3.55
CA GLY A 470 2.86 13.41 3.09
C GLY A 470 2.35 14.54 2.18
N ASP A 471 1.25 14.36 1.44
CA ASP A 471 0.64 15.44 0.63
C ASP A 471 -0.78 15.05 0.17
N ALA A 472 -1.56 16.01 -0.33
CA ALA A 472 -2.89 15.82 -0.90
C ALA A 472 -3.19 16.87 -1.99
N VAL A 473 -3.73 16.42 -3.13
CA VAL A 473 -4.12 17.31 -4.23
C VAL A 473 -5.56 17.05 -4.68
N PHE A 474 -6.32 18.12 -4.88
CA PHE A 474 -7.68 18.04 -5.44
C PHE A 474 -7.63 17.78 -6.94
N ILE A 475 -8.39 16.79 -7.42
CA ILE A 475 -8.43 16.39 -8.83
C ILE A 475 -9.82 16.58 -9.49
N GLY A 476 -10.76 17.23 -8.80
CA GLY A 476 -12.11 17.53 -9.29
C GLY A 476 -13.18 16.56 -8.81
N ASN A 477 -14.45 16.96 -8.88
CA ASN A 477 -15.61 16.15 -8.47
C ASN A 477 -15.51 15.58 -7.03
N ASP A 478 -15.09 16.40 -6.06
CA ASP A 478 -14.89 15.99 -4.66
C ASP A 478 -13.83 14.90 -4.46
N LYS A 479 -12.95 14.71 -5.45
CA LYS A 479 -11.85 13.73 -5.40
C LYS A 479 -10.49 14.36 -5.14
N PHE A 480 -9.66 13.59 -4.45
CA PHE A 480 -8.31 13.95 -4.06
C PHE A 480 -7.35 12.80 -4.38
N LEU A 481 -6.09 13.11 -4.68
CA LEU A 481 -5.00 12.15 -4.54
C LEU A 481 -4.29 12.44 -3.22
N VAL A 482 -4.16 11.45 -2.34
CA VAL A 482 -3.50 11.58 -1.03
C VAL A 482 -2.30 10.66 -0.98
N LEU A 483 -1.14 11.22 -0.64
CA LEU A 483 0.10 10.50 -0.46
C LEU A 483 0.21 10.04 1.00
N GLU A 484 0.19 8.75 1.23
CA GLU A 484 0.52 8.13 2.51
C GLU A 484 1.96 7.65 2.55
N ARG A 485 2.59 7.73 3.72
CA ARG A 485 3.98 7.30 3.89
C ARG A 485 4.28 6.79 5.28
N ASP A 486 5.28 5.92 5.36
CA ASP A 486 6.01 5.67 6.59
C ASP A 486 7.20 6.64 6.76
N SER A 487 8.04 6.35 7.76
CA SER A 487 9.28 7.08 8.02
C SER A 487 10.53 6.45 7.37
N GLU A 488 10.36 5.41 6.55
CA GLU A 488 11.47 4.69 5.94
C GLU A 488 12.05 5.45 4.74
N GLY A 489 13.38 5.33 4.59
CA GLY A 489 14.16 5.94 3.52
C GLY A 489 14.26 5.06 2.26
N PRO A 490 14.79 5.61 1.16
CA PRO A 490 14.85 4.96 -0.16
C PRO A 490 15.72 3.69 -0.25
N GLY A 491 16.45 3.34 0.82
CA GLY A 491 17.25 2.10 0.91
C GLY A 491 16.57 0.95 1.64
N VAL A 492 15.33 1.14 2.08
CA VAL A 492 14.56 0.12 2.83
C VAL A 492 13.54 -0.51 1.89
N SER A 493 13.70 -1.80 1.61
CA SER A 493 12.86 -2.56 0.67
C SER A 493 11.40 -2.62 1.09
N GLU A 494 11.12 -2.56 2.38
CA GLU A 494 9.77 -2.64 2.94
C GLU A 494 9.08 -1.27 3.01
N GLY A 495 9.79 -0.18 2.70
CA GLY A 495 9.28 1.18 2.80
C GLY A 495 8.00 1.40 1.99
N LYS A 496 6.96 1.88 2.67
CA LYS A 496 5.61 2.09 2.12
C LYS A 496 5.40 3.56 1.79
N LYS A 497 5.06 3.81 0.53
CA LYS A 497 4.62 5.11 -0.01
C LYS A 497 3.45 4.83 -0.94
N TYR A 498 2.25 5.26 -0.58
CA TYR A 498 1.02 4.98 -1.33
C TYR A 498 0.41 6.28 -1.83
N VAL A 499 -0.20 6.24 -3.02
CA VAL A 499 -1.04 7.33 -3.51
C VAL A 499 -2.46 6.79 -3.64
N PHE A 500 -3.37 7.32 -2.84
CA PHE A 500 -4.77 6.94 -2.82
C PHE A 500 -5.62 7.97 -3.57
N GLU A 501 -6.56 7.51 -4.40
CA GLU A 501 -7.68 8.36 -4.82
C GLU A 501 -8.76 8.32 -3.72
N VAL A 502 -9.11 9.48 -3.19
CA VAL A 502 -10.12 9.66 -2.15
C VAL A 502 -11.29 10.41 -2.75
N ASP A 503 -12.50 9.86 -2.66
CA ASP A 503 -13.73 10.52 -3.09
C ASP A 503 -14.56 10.90 -1.86
N LEU A 504 -14.81 12.20 -1.64
CA LEU A 504 -15.65 12.68 -0.55
C LEU A 504 -17.14 12.66 -0.89
N LYS A 505 -17.52 12.29 -2.11
CA LYS A 505 -18.92 12.20 -2.52
C LYS A 505 -19.66 11.12 -1.73
N GLY A 506 -20.61 11.54 -0.91
CA GLY A 506 -21.36 10.65 -0.02
C GLY A 506 -20.68 10.41 1.34
N ALA A 507 -19.49 10.97 1.56
CA ALA A 507 -18.90 11.02 2.88
C ALA A 507 -19.77 11.87 3.82
N ARG A 508 -19.84 11.48 5.08
CA ARG A 508 -20.59 12.22 6.09
C ARG A 508 -19.72 13.35 6.63
N ASN A 509 -20.14 14.59 6.44
CA ASN A 509 -19.58 15.74 7.13
C ASN A 509 -19.84 15.61 8.65
N ILE A 510 -18.78 15.70 9.46
CA ILE A 510 -18.82 15.53 10.92
C ILE A 510 -18.65 16.83 11.72
N ILE A 511 -18.47 17.99 11.08
CA ILE A 511 -18.12 19.29 11.71
C ILE A 511 -19.05 19.67 12.88
N ASP A 512 -20.35 19.39 12.77
CA ASP A 512 -21.39 19.74 13.76
C ASP A 512 -22.02 18.51 14.44
N THR A 513 -21.34 17.37 14.42
CA THR A 513 -21.91 16.13 14.94
C THR A 513 -21.50 15.84 16.39
N GLU A 514 -22.46 15.36 17.19
CA GLU A 514 -22.22 14.75 18.51
C GLU A 514 -21.28 13.52 18.45
N LEU A 515 -20.87 13.08 17.24
CA LEU A 515 -19.89 12.02 17.01
C LEU A 515 -18.52 12.34 17.60
N SER A 516 -18.19 13.62 17.81
CA SER A 516 -16.99 14.01 18.54
C SER A 516 -16.97 13.48 20.00
N LYS A 517 -18.11 13.02 20.53
CA LYS A 517 -18.29 12.45 21.89
C LYS A 517 -19.35 11.32 21.96
N ARG A 518 -19.49 10.46 20.95
CA ARG A 518 -20.53 9.41 20.95
C ARG A 518 -20.34 8.46 22.15
N ASN A 519 -21.38 8.30 22.97
CA ASN A 519 -21.38 7.45 24.17
C ASN A 519 -20.25 7.74 25.18
N GLY A 520 -19.70 8.97 25.19
CA GLY A 520 -18.59 9.35 26.07
C GLY A 520 -17.20 9.02 25.53
N PHE A 521 -17.11 8.46 24.32
CA PHE A 521 -15.86 8.14 23.63
C PHE A 521 -15.58 9.15 22.51
N THR A 522 -14.30 9.39 22.24
CA THR A 522 -13.83 10.20 21.11
C THR A 522 -13.97 9.44 19.79
N LEU A 523 -13.87 10.16 18.67
CA LEU A 523 -13.87 9.55 17.33
C LEU A 523 -12.74 8.52 17.16
N GLU A 524 -11.56 8.86 17.69
CA GLU A 524 -10.37 8.03 17.64
C GLU A 524 -10.51 6.77 18.53
N GLU A 525 -11.27 6.84 19.63
CA GLU A 525 -11.62 5.69 20.50
C GLU A 525 -12.66 4.77 19.86
N VAL A 526 -13.70 5.34 19.24
CA VAL A 526 -14.76 4.56 18.58
C VAL A 526 -14.14 3.61 17.56
N ALA A 527 -13.17 4.07 16.76
CA ALA A 527 -12.44 3.22 15.82
C ALA A 527 -11.76 1.99 16.47
N LEU A 528 -11.33 2.09 17.74
CA LEU A 528 -10.71 0.98 18.49
C LEU A 528 -11.75 0.04 19.15
N LEU A 529 -12.85 0.60 19.66
CA LEU A 529 -13.93 -0.19 20.28
C LEU A 529 -14.61 -1.13 19.28
N ASN A 530 -14.72 -0.66 18.04
CA ASN A 530 -15.22 -1.43 16.90
C ASN A 530 -14.37 -2.66 16.57
N ARG A 531 -13.13 -2.75 17.08
CA ARG A 531 -12.21 -3.89 16.90
C ARG A 531 -12.28 -4.91 18.05
N SER A 532 -12.95 -4.58 19.16
CA SER A 532 -12.87 -5.35 20.41
C SER A 532 -14.21 -5.88 20.91
N ALA A 533 -15.33 -5.52 20.27
CA ALA A 533 -16.67 -5.79 20.76
C ALA A 533 -17.35 -6.93 20.01
N SER A 534 -17.43 -8.12 20.62
CA SER A 534 -18.55 -9.04 20.41
C SER A 534 -19.74 -8.53 21.24
N VAL A 535 -20.57 -7.62 20.70
CA VAL A 535 -21.73 -7.12 21.46
C VAL A 535 -22.98 -6.97 20.59
N THR A 536 -24.02 -7.63 21.08
CA THR A 536 -25.35 -7.91 20.53
C THR A 536 -26.39 -6.79 20.73
N ASP A 537 -26.01 -5.50 20.61
CA ASP A 537 -26.97 -4.41 20.83
C ASP A 537 -26.82 -3.26 19.81
N GLU A 538 -27.89 -3.06 19.03
CA GLU A 538 -28.03 -2.26 17.78
C GLU A 538 -27.83 -0.74 17.94
N ALA A 539 -27.37 -0.26 19.09
CA ALA A 539 -27.10 1.15 19.34
C ALA A 539 -25.65 1.61 18.99
N ASN A 540 -24.77 0.68 18.60
CA ASN A 540 -23.30 0.84 18.54
C ASN A 540 -22.66 0.56 17.15
N THR A 541 -22.93 1.34 16.09
CA THR A 541 -22.36 1.07 14.75
C THR A 541 -20.97 1.73 14.43
N PRO A 542 -19.93 0.94 13.98
CA PRO A 542 -18.58 1.31 13.44
C PRO A 542 -18.39 1.75 11.95
N PHE A 543 -17.17 2.20 11.58
CA PHE A 543 -16.63 2.52 10.22
C PHE A 543 -15.39 1.62 9.86
N LEU A 544 -15.06 1.33 8.57
CA LEU A 544 -14.21 0.21 8.04
C LEU A 544 -13.05 0.59 7.06
N LEU A 545 -12.01 -0.28 6.89
CA LEU A 545 -10.89 -0.19 5.91
C LEU A 545 -11.36 -0.26 4.43
N PRO A 546 -10.66 0.39 3.46
CA PRO A 546 -10.92 0.23 2.03
C PRO A 546 -10.61 -1.20 1.58
N ALA A 547 -11.15 -1.57 0.43
CA ALA A 547 -11.70 -2.90 0.28
C ALA A 547 -10.93 -3.90 -0.57
N GLU A 548 -9.79 -3.50 -1.13
CA GLU A 548 -9.21 -4.19 -2.29
C GLU A 548 -7.90 -4.94 -1.98
N PHE A 549 -7.58 -5.23 -0.71
CA PHE A 549 -6.34 -5.93 -0.34
C PHE A 549 -6.58 -7.37 0.14
N SER A 550 -5.98 -8.38 -0.53
CA SER A 550 -5.72 -9.73 0.05
C SER A 550 -4.48 -10.43 -0.55
N GLN A 551 -3.88 -11.39 0.17
CA GLN A 551 -2.75 -12.25 -0.25
C GLN A 551 -2.81 -13.65 0.43
N SER A 552 -2.36 -14.75 -0.22
CA SER A 552 -2.40 -16.13 0.33
C SER A 552 -1.17 -16.97 -0.04
N LEU A 553 -0.71 -17.85 0.87
CA LEU A 553 0.41 -18.79 0.68
C LEU A 553 -0.10 -20.08 -0.02
N ILE A 554 0.50 -20.44 -1.17
CA ILE A 554 0.04 -21.58 -2.01
C ILE A 554 0.89 -22.85 -1.78
N ILE A 555 2.20 -22.72 -1.63
CA ILE A 555 3.15 -23.80 -1.33
C ILE A 555 4.39 -23.14 -0.70
N ASP A 556 5.05 -23.81 0.25
CA ASP A 556 6.35 -23.38 0.79
C ASP A 556 7.38 -24.52 0.80
N ARG A 557 8.65 -24.14 0.79
CA ARG A 557 9.78 -25.08 0.73
C ARG A 557 9.83 -26.07 1.89
N ASN A 558 9.42 -25.67 3.09
CA ASN A 558 9.52 -26.57 4.24
C ASN A 558 8.55 -27.73 4.10
N THR A 559 7.33 -27.47 3.62
CA THR A 559 6.31 -28.50 3.35
C THR A 559 6.77 -29.47 2.24
N ALA A 560 7.35 -28.97 1.15
CA ALA A 560 7.85 -29.83 0.08
C ALA A 560 9.06 -30.69 0.49
N ASN A 561 9.89 -30.21 1.43
CA ASN A 561 11.04 -30.95 1.97
C ASN A 561 10.67 -32.10 2.92
N GLU A 562 9.40 -32.23 3.31
CA GLU A 562 8.94 -33.37 4.10
C GLU A 562 8.82 -34.66 3.25
N ASP A 563 8.72 -34.54 1.92
CA ASP A 563 8.71 -35.68 1.01
C ASP A 563 10.14 -36.22 0.80
N SER A 564 10.39 -37.41 1.34
CA SER A 564 11.71 -38.05 1.32
C SER A 564 12.23 -38.37 -0.09
N ASP A 565 11.34 -38.47 -1.08
CA ASP A 565 11.72 -38.77 -2.46
C ASP A 565 12.33 -37.55 -3.17
N PHE A 566 12.07 -36.34 -2.65
CA PHE A 566 12.48 -35.07 -3.28
C PHE A 566 13.26 -34.13 -2.35
N ALA A 567 13.30 -34.39 -1.04
CA ALA A 567 13.88 -33.50 -0.02
C ALA A 567 15.35 -33.11 -0.28
N ALA A 568 16.13 -33.99 -0.91
CA ALA A 568 17.52 -33.68 -1.26
C ALA A 568 17.66 -32.76 -2.48
N THR A 569 16.58 -32.63 -3.27
CA THR A 569 16.56 -31.87 -4.52
C THR A 569 15.89 -30.51 -4.37
N PHE A 570 14.96 -30.34 -3.41
CA PHE A 570 14.23 -29.09 -3.18
C PHE A 570 15.13 -28.07 -2.44
N GLY A 571 15.77 -27.17 -3.21
CA GLY A 571 16.56 -26.04 -2.71
C GLY A 571 15.84 -24.70 -2.79
N ASN A 572 16.48 -23.68 -3.39
CA ASN A 572 15.78 -22.45 -3.75
C ASN A 572 14.82 -22.72 -4.92
N TRP A 573 13.72 -21.96 -4.97
CA TRP A 573 12.75 -22.02 -6.07
C TRP A 573 12.57 -20.60 -6.58
N ASP A 574 12.83 -20.40 -7.86
CA ASP A 574 12.45 -19.20 -8.59
C ASP A 574 11.76 -19.61 -9.89
N MET A 575 11.09 -18.65 -10.55
CA MET A 575 10.64 -18.77 -11.93
C MET A 575 9.77 -20.00 -12.22
N ILE A 576 8.84 -20.28 -11.29
CA ILE A 576 7.83 -21.33 -11.40
C ILE A 576 6.87 -21.10 -12.57
N ALA A 577 6.29 -22.18 -13.08
CA ALA A 577 5.21 -22.12 -14.08
C ALA A 577 3.88 -22.60 -13.51
N LEU A 578 2.79 -22.08 -14.06
CA LEU A 578 1.45 -22.64 -13.88
C LEU A 578 0.97 -23.23 -15.20
N ASP A 579 0.22 -24.33 -15.14
CA ASP A 579 -0.57 -24.75 -16.28
C ASP A 579 -1.76 -23.77 -16.51
N PRO A 580 -2.38 -23.74 -17.70
CA PRO A 580 -3.46 -22.80 -18.01
C PRO A 580 -4.71 -22.95 -17.15
N ALA A 581 -4.93 -24.12 -16.53
CA ALA A 581 -6.04 -24.32 -15.59
C ALA A 581 -5.66 -23.91 -14.15
N ASN A 582 -4.43 -23.45 -13.92
CA ASN A 582 -3.86 -23.14 -12.60
C ASN A 582 -3.98 -24.31 -11.60
N GLN A 583 -4.01 -25.56 -12.06
CA GLN A 583 -4.05 -26.73 -11.20
C GLN A 583 -2.65 -27.13 -10.73
N PHE A 584 -1.65 -27.01 -11.60
CA PHE A 584 -0.32 -27.54 -11.41
C PHE A 584 0.70 -26.41 -11.34
N ILE A 585 1.58 -26.47 -10.34
CA ILE A 585 2.76 -25.62 -10.22
C ILE A 585 3.97 -26.43 -10.64
N TYR A 586 4.73 -25.95 -11.62
CA TYR A 586 5.98 -26.54 -12.06
C TYR A 586 7.12 -25.79 -11.39
N ILE A 587 7.82 -26.51 -10.51
CA ILE A 587 8.84 -25.99 -9.60
C ILE A 587 10.18 -26.50 -10.10
N PRO A 588 11.02 -25.64 -10.70
CA PRO A 588 12.39 -25.98 -10.97
C PRO A 588 13.18 -25.89 -9.66
N HIS A 589 14.15 -26.78 -9.47
CA HIS A 589 14.93 -26.84 -8.25
C HIS A 589 16.30 -26.20 -8.48
N GLU A 590 16.55 -25.10 -7.79
CA GLU A 590 17.77 -24.32 -7.93
C GLU A 590 18.81 -24.78 -6.89
N VAL A 591 19.51 -25.87 -7.22
CA VAL A 591 20.63 -26.43 -6.42
C VAL A 591 21.79 -26.80 -7.33
N GLU A 592 23.03 -26.64 -6.84
CA GLU A 592 24.24 -26.90 -7.65
C GLU A 592 24.38 -28.36 -8.11
N THR A 593 23.90 -29.31 -7.29
CA THR A 593 23.87 -30.75 -7.57
C THR A 593 22.56 -31.32 -7.03
N GLY A 594 22.00 -32.33 -7.70
CA GLY A 594 20.72 -32.93 -7.34
C GLY A 594 19.50 -32.15 -7.81
N ALA A 595 19.65 -31.21 -8.76
CA ALA A 595 18.53 -30.40 -9.24
C ALA A 595 17.46 -31.24 -9.94
N GLY A 596 16.28 -30.65 -10.12
CA GLY A 596 15.13 -31.37 -10.65
C GLY A 596 14.00 -30.45 -11.07
N LEU A 597 12.99 -31.03 -11.71
CA LEU A 597 11.77 -30.35 -12.07
C LEU A 597 10.61 -31.17 -11.53
N THR A 598 9.83 -30.56 -10.65
CA THR A 598 8.69 -31.22 -10.01
C THR A 598 7.42 -30.46 -10.29
N ARG A 599 6.33 -31.19 -10.48
CA ARG A 599 4.99 -30.64 -10.52
C ARG A 599 4.32 -30.85 -9.17
N TYR A 600 3.85 -29.77 -8.56
CA TYR A 600 2.93 -29.79 -7.44
C TYR A 600 1.49 -29.68 -7.96
N ASP A 601 0.64 -30.64 -7.65
CA ASP A 601 -0.80 -30.54 -7.88
C ASP A 601 -1.44 -29.77 -6.72
N ARG A 602 -1.99 -28.58 -7.01
CA ARG A 602 -2.67 -27.73 -6.01
C ARG A 602 -3.98 -28.35 -5.52
N GLY A 603 -4.55 -29.27 -6.29
CA GLY A 603 -5.77 -29.99 -5.96
C GLY A 603 -5.49 -31.21 -5.08
N SER A 604 -4.52 -32.05 -5.44
CA SER A 604 -4.22 -33.27 -4.66
C SER A 604 -3.15 -33.07 -3.58
N GLY A 605 -2.31 -32.04 -3.70
CA GLY A 605 -1.14 -31.83 -2.85
C GLY A 605 0.06 -32.71 -3.23
N ASP A 606 -0.04 -33.50 -4.29
CA ASP A 606 1.00 -34.45 -4.67
C ASP A 606 2.13 -33.80 -5.47
N PHE A 607 3.32 -34.36 -5.30
CA PHE A 607 4.49 -34.04 -6.11
C PHE A 607 4.75 -35.13 -7.15
N VAL A 608 5.02 -34.71 -8.39
CA VAL A 608 5.44 -35.60 -9.47
C VAL A 608 6.71 -35.03 -10.11
N ALA A 609 7.83 -35.73 -9.96
CA ALA A 609 9.09 -35.30 -10.57
C ALA A 609 9.22 -35.74 -12.02
N ALA A 610 9.45 -34.78 -12.91
CA ALA A 610 9.89 -35.01 -14.28
C ALA A 610 11.35 -35.43 -14.32
N LEU A 611 12.17 -34.70 -13.55
CA LEU A 611 13.61 -34.81 -13.45
C LEU A 611 13.99 -34.83 -11.96
N THR A 612 14.93 -35.70 -11.62
CA THR A 612 15.46 -35.84 -10.26
C THR A 612 16.94 -36.14 -10.39
N GLY A 613 17.78 -35.19 -9.97
CA GLY A 613 19.23 -35.37 -9.94
C GLY A 613 19.62 -36.37 -8.86
N ASP A 614 20.61 -37.20 -9.16
CA ASP A 614 21.11 -38.21 -8.24
C ASP A 614 22.15 -37.66 -7.23
N ASN A 615 22.45 -36.36 -7.31
CA ASN A 615 23.40 -35.66 -6.46
C ASN A 615 24.84 -36.20 -6.57
N SER A 616 25.18 -36.88 -7.68
CA SER A 616 26.49 -37.45 -7.94
C SER A 616 27.50 -36.44 -8.49
N GLY A 617 27.03 -35.27 -8.96
CA GLY A 617 27.84 -34.26 -9.65
C GLY A 617 28.29 -34.68 -11.05
N ASN A 618 27.69 -35.72 -11.64
CA ASN A 618 27.99 -36.17 -13.00
C ASN A 618 26.94 -35.63 -13.98
N PHE A 619 27.37 -34.71 -14.86
CA PHE A 619 26.49 -34.08 -15.84
C PHE A 619 26.80 -34.63 -17.24
N GLU A 620 25.89 -35.42 -17.81
CA GLU A 620 26.12 -36.04 -19.12
C GLU A 620 25.94 -35.01 -20.25
N ALA A 621 26.80 -35.06 -21.25
CA ALA A 621 26.75 -34.11 -22.37
C ALA A 621 25.62 -34.41 -23.37
N ASP A 622 24.97 -35.58 -23.32
CA ASP A 622 23.82 -35.94 -24.16
C ASP A 622 22.83 -36.89 -23.44
N PRO A 623 22.03 -36.37 -22.50
CA PRO A 623 21.01 -37.14 -21.78
C PRO A 623 19.77 -37.29 -22.68
N SER A 624 19.90 -38.00 -23.80
CA SER A 624 18.90 -37.95 -24.87
C SER A 624 17.48 -38.36 -24.43
N TRP A 625 17.29 -39.09 -23.32
CA TRP A 625 16.02 -39.33 -22.60
C TRP A 625 16.33 -39.75 -21.14
N LYS A 626 15.38 -39.58 -20.17
CA LYS A 626 15.43 -39.81 -18.69
C LYS A 626 16.27 -41.00 -18.12
N ALA A 627 16.80 -41.92 -18.93
CA ALA A 627 17.38 -43.19 -18.50
C ALA A 627 18.92 -43.21 -18.39
N CYS A 628 19.58 -42.12 -18.01
CA CYS A 628 20.93 -42.21 -17.46
C CYS A 628 20.82 -42.42 -15.94
N PRO A 629 21.05 -43.63 -15.40
CA PRO A 629 20.89 -43.92 -13.96
C PRO A 629 21.96 -43.27 -13.07
N SER A 630 22.84 -42.46 -13.66
CA SER A 630 23.90 -41.69 -13.00
C SER A 630 23.89 -40.22 -13.46
N GLU A 631 22.71 -39.71 -13.84
CA GLU A 631 22.54 -38.33 -14.30
C GLU A 631 22.31 -37.41 -13.11
N ASP A 632 23.04 -36.30 -13.10
CA ASP A 632 22.77 -35.17 -12.25
C ASP A 632 22.37 -33.94 -13.09
N PHE A 633 21.73 -32.97 -12.43
CA PHE A 633 21.32 -31.71 -13.06
C PHE A 633 21.89 -30.54 -12.27
N GLY A 634 22.30 -29.51 -13.00
CA GLY A 634 22.63 -28.21 -12.45
C GLY A 634 21.39 -27.43 -12.04
N ALA A 635 21.61 -26.33 -11.31
CA ALA A 635 20.55 -25.43 -10.87
C ALA A 635 19.59 -25.15 -12.03
N LEU A 636 18.32 -25.55 -11.86
CA LEU A 636 17.32 -25.39 -12.88
C LEU A 636 16.59 -24.06 -12.69
N ASP A 637 16.59 -23.24 -13.73
CA ASP A 637 15.84 -22.00 -13.90
C ASP A 637 15.68 -21.75 -15.42
N PRO A 638 14.50 -21.39 -15.96
CA PRO A 638 13.16 -21.29 -15.36
C PRO A 638 12.28 -22.50 -15.66
N ALA A 639 11.07 -22.58 -15.10
CA ALA A 639 10.00 -23.43 -15.62
C ALA A 639 9.01 -22.62 -16.49
N GLN A 640 8.52 -23.19 -17.59
CA GLN A 640 7.54 -22.51 -18.45
C GLN A 640 6.59 -23.47 -19.19
N TRP A 641 5.29 -23.25 -19.02
CA TRP A 641 4.25 -23.91 -19.81
C TRP A 641 4.28 -23.46 -21.28
N THR A 642 4.24 -24.41 -22.21
CA THR A 642 4.33 -24.15 -23.65
C THR A 642 2.96 -24.11 -24.33
N PRO A 643 2.85 -23.41 -25.49
CA PRO A 643 1.70 -23.53 -26.38
C PRO A 643 1.38 -24.96 -26.86
N ALA A 644 2.33 -25.89 -26.73
CA ALA A 644 2.15 -27.31 -27.08
C ALA A 644 1.48 -28.12 -25.96
N GLY A 645 1.26 -27.53 -24.78
CA GLY A 645 0.79 -28.25 -23.59
C GLY A 645 1.88 -29.06 -22.89
N THR A 646 3.15 -28.68 -23.09
CA THR A 646 4.35 -29.25 -22.46
C THR A 646 4.95 -28.25 -21.46
N VAL A 647 5.97 -28.65 -20.70
CA VAL A 647 6.71 -27.74 -19.80
C VAL A 647 8.19 -27.75 -20.14
N LEU A 648 8.79 -26.57 -20.29
CA LEU A 648 10.23 -26.41 -20.42
C LEU A 648 10.87 -26.11 -19.08
N THR A 649 12.08 -26.63 -18.87
CA THR A 649 13.01 -26.19 -17.84
C THR A 649 14.42 -26.12 -18.40
N ALA A 650 15.33 -25.37 -17.80
CA ALA A 650 16.71 -25.34 -18.25
C ALA A 650 17.69 -25.16 -17.09
N GLU A 651 18.96 -25.50 -17.31
CA GLU A 651 20.02 -25.27 -16.33
C GLU A 651 20.59 -23.85 -16.49
N GLU A 652 20.88 -23.21 -15.37
CA GLU A 652 21.35 -21.83 -15.27
C GLU A 652 22.86 -21.81 -15.06
N TRP A 653 23.59 -22.43 -15.99
CA TRP A 653 25.04 -22.51 -15.94
C TRP A 653 25.69 -21.79 -17.10
N SER A 654 26.56 -20.84 -16.76
CA SER A 654 27.45 -20.11 -17.66
C SER A 654 27.93 -20.92 -18.87
N GLY A 655 27.26 -20.75 -20.01
CA GLY A 655 27.64 -21.29 -21.31
C GLY A 655 27.49 -22.81 -21.49
N ASN A 656 26.89 -23.53 -20.54
CA ASN A 656 26.68 -24.98 -20.62
C ASN A 656 25.27 -25.43 -20.21
N GLY A 657 24.37 -24.50 -19.87
CA GLY A 657 23.01 -24.86 -19.45
C GLY A 657 22.27 -25.68 -20.50
N ARG A 658 21.72 -26.83 -20.10
CA ARG A 658 20.90 -27.69 -20.96
C ARG A 658 19.43 -27.33 -20.80
N MET A 659 18.67 -27.33 -21.91
CA MET A 659 17.22 -27.13 -21.87
C MET A 659 16.46 -28.43 -22.09
N PHE A 660 15.47 -28.70 -21.24
CA PHE A 660 14.67 -29.92 -21.22
C PHE A 660 13.20 -29.61 -21.43
N GLU A 661 12.50 -30.53 -22.09
CA GLU A 661 11.06 -30.46 -22.28
C GLU A 661 10.39 -31.69 -21.69
N TRP A 662 9.48 -31.46 -20.74
CA TRP A 662 8.56 -32.45 -20.21
C TRP A 662 7.30 -32.51 -21.08
N MET A 663 7.18 -33.60 -21.83
CA MET A 663 6.18 -33.79 -22.90
C MET A 663 4.79 -34.18 -22.39
N ASN A 664 4.70 -34.80 -21.21
CA ASN A 664 3.45 -35.23 -20.59
C ASN A 664 3.28 -34.62 -19.18
N PRO A 665 3.30 -33.27 -19.04
CA PRO A 665 3.32 -32.62 -17.72
C PRO A 665 2.00 -32.75 -16.94
N LEU A 666 0.96 -33.32 -17.55
CA LEU A 666 -0.33 -33.64 -16.94
C LEU A 666 -0.47 -35.12 -16.56
N MET A 667 0.61 -35.89 -16.65
CA MET A 667 0.63 -37.32 -16.32
C MET A 667 0.14 -37.61 -14.90
N GLY A 668 -0.45 -38.79 -14.70
CA GLY A 668 -0.79 -39.29 -13.37
C GLY A 668 0.46 -39.59 -12.53
N ALA A 669 0.33 -39.67 -11.21
CA ALA A 669 1.46 -39.95 -10.31
C ALA A 669 2.14 -41.31 -10.58
N ASP A 670 1.39 -42.31 -11.06
CA ASP A 670 1.90 -43.65 -11.39
C ASP A 670 2.47 -43.78 -12.82
N GLU A 671 2.31 -42.75 -13.65
CA GLU A 671 2.83 -42.74 -15.00
C GLU A 671 4.33 -42.41 -15.00
N LYS A 672 5.00 -42.55 -16.14
CA LYS A 672 6.41 -42.17 -16.27
C LYS A 672 6.54 -40.85 -17.02
N PRO A 673 7.37 -39.91 -16.55
CA PRO A 673 7.55 -38.66 -17.27
C PRO A 673 8.40 -38.88 -18.51
N GLU A 674 7.96 -38.25 -19.58
CA GLU A 674 8.57 -38.21 -20.88
C GLU A 674 9.33 -36.89 -21.01
N VAL A 675 10.64 -36.93 -20.79
CA VAL A 675 11.50 -35.75 -20.83
C VAL A 675 12.55 -35.91 -21.93
N ARG A 676 12.71 -34.89 -22.77
CA ARG A 676 13.72 -34.82 -23.83
C ARG A 676 14.63 -33.62 -23.65
N TRP A 677 15.91 -33.79 -23.99
CA TRP A 677 16.85 -32.68 -24.11
C TRP A 677 16.70 -31.96 -25.46
N LEU A 678 16.65 -30.63 -25.44
CA LEU A 678 16.52 -29.77 -26.61
C LEU A 678 17.88 -29.26 -27.10
N SER A 679 18.72 -30.16 -27.60
CA SER A 679 20.10 -29.87 -28.03
C SER A 679 20.26 -28.87 -29.19
N THR A 680 19.17 -28.44 -29.82
CA THR A 680 19.19 -27.37 -30.85
C THR A 680 19.01 -25.97 -30.28
N ILE A 681 18.64 -25.85 -29.00
CA ILE A 681 18.61 -24.59 -28.27
C ILE A 681 20.02 -24.31 -27.75
N PRO A 682 20.55 -23.08 -27.95
CA PRO A 682 21.85 -22.68 -27.41
C PRO A 682 21.95 -22.93 -25.91
N SER A 683 23.04 -23.57 -25.49
CA SER A 683 23.38 -23.72 -24.07
C SER A 683 23.95 -22.42 -23.50
N VAL A 684 23.20 -21.80 -22.60
CA VAL A 684 23.51 -20.52 -21.95
C VAL A 684 23.15 -20.61 -20.45
N SER A 685 23.39 -19.57 -19.65
CA SER A 685 22.75 -19.48 -18.31
C SER A 685 21.28 -19.14 -18.54
N HIS A 686 20.43 -20.16 -18.68
CA HIS A 686 19.05 -19.93 -19.07
C HIS A 686 18.29 -19.21 -17.97
N GLU A 687 17.65 -18.11 -18.34
CA GLU A 687 16.83 -17.31 -17.44
C GLU A 687 15.59 -16.82 -18.20
N GLY A 688 14.48 -16.56 -17.52
CA GLY A 688 13.29 -15.91 -18.11
C GLY A 688 12.83 -16.43 -19.47
N LEU A 689 12.02 -17.50 -19.51
CA LEU A 689 11.51 -18.12 -20.75
C LEU A 689 10.06 -17.71 -21.03
N LYS A 690 9.75 -17.22 -22.24
CA LYS A 690 8.38 -16.85 -22.67
C LYS A 690 8.12 -17.17 -24.15
N PHE A 691 6.84 -17.20 -24.55
CA PHE A 691 6.41 -17.45 -25.92
C PHE A 691 5.63 -16.27 -26.51
N ASP A 692 5.79 -16.01 -27.81
CA ASP A 692 4.87 -15.14 -28.56
C ASP A 692 3.66 -15.92 -29.11
N ALA A 693 2.70 -15.18 -29.68
CA ALA A 693 1.47 -15.74 -30.23
C ALA A 693 1.70 -16.69 -31.42
N ASP A 694 2.86 -16.60 -32.08
CA ASP A 694 3.23 -17.48 -33.20
C ASP A 694 3.97 -18.75 -32.71
N GLY A 695 4.14 -18.91 -31.39
CA GLY A 695 4.82 -20.04 -30.78
C GLY A 695 6.35 -19.93 -30.80
N ASN A 696 6.91 -18.75 -31.09
CA ASN A 696 8.35 -18.54 -30.96
C ASN A 696 8.72 -18.38 -29.49
N MET A 697 9.84 -18.99 -29.10
CA MET A 697 10.36 -18.97 -27.74
C MET A 697 11.37 -17.83 -27.58
N TYR A 698 11.36 -17.17 -26.43
CA TYR A 698 12.33 -16.17 -26.03
C TYR A 698 12.92 -16.56 -24.67
N PHE A 699 14.22 -16.42 -24.51
CA PHE A 699 14.93 -16.75 -23.26
C PHE A 699 16.16 -15.86 -23.10
N ILE A 700 16.63 -15.70 -21.87
CA ILE A 700 17.75 -14.84 -21.50
C ILE A 700 18.99 -15.71 -21.21
N ASP A 701 20.16 -15.16 -21.49
CA ASP A 701 21.44 -15.61 -20.93
C ASP A 701 21.81 -14.69 -19.76
N GLU A 702 21.59 -15.14 -18.53
CA GLU A 702 21.82 -14.32 -17.32
C GLU A 702 23.30 -14.03 -17.08
N ASN A 703 24.19 -14.89 -17.54
CA ASN A 703 25.61 -14.71 -17.28
C ASN A 703 26.30 -13.78 -18.28
N ASN A 704 26.92 -12.70 -17.78
CA ASN A 704 27.80 -11.72 -18.46
C ASN A 704 27.27 -10.98 -19.71
N SER A 705 26.34 -11.56 -20.48
CA SER A 705 25.85 -11.00 -21.75
C SER A 705 24.47 -10.35 -21.61
N GLY A 706 23.61 -10.84 -20.69
CA GLY A 706 22.23 -10.41 -20.56
C GLY A 706 21.42 -10.55 -21.86
N SER A 707 21.90 -11.41 -22.77
CA SER A 707 21.41 -11.45 -24.14
C SER A 707 20.03 -12.09 -24.21
N ILE A 708 19.13 -11.51 -24.99
CA ILE A 708 17.81 -12.08 -25.25
C ILE A 708 17.87 -12.90 -26.53
N TYR A 709 17.62 -14.20 -26.43
CA TYR A 709 17.50 -15.11 -27.55
C TYR A 709 16.04 -15.23 -27.98
N LYS A 710 15.83 -15.41 -29.29
CA LYS A 710 14.57 -15.83 -29.89
C LYS A 710 14.80 -17.14 -30.64
N PHE A 711 14.15 -18.22 -30.26
CA PHE A 711 14.09 -19.45 -31.02
C PHE A 711 12.78 -19.54 -31.80
N VAL A 712 12.90 -19.78 -33.11
CA VAL A 712 11.79 -19.97 -34.04
C VAL A 712 11.70 -21.45 -34.39
N PRO A 713 10.67 -22.17 -33.90
CA PRO A 713 10.45 -23.56 -34.27
C PRO A 713 10.27 -23.70 -35.78
N LYS A 714 10.86 -24.75 -36.37
CA LYS A 714 10.69 -25.05 -37.80
C LYS A 714 9.26 -25.51 -38.10
N VAL A 715 8.66 -26.22 -37.15
CA VAL A 715 7.26 -26.62 -37.14
C VAL A 715 6.66 -26.04 -35.87
N ALA A 716 5.52 -25.36 -35.98
CA ALA A 716 4.86 -24.76 -34.82
C ALA A 716 4.68 -25.80 -33.72
N ASN A 717 4.99 -25.40 -32.48
CA ASN A 717 4.91 -26.24 -31.27
C ASN A 717 5.85 -27.47 -31.24
N ASP A 718 6.84 -27.57 -32.13
CA ASP A 718 7.92 -28.56 -32.05
C ASP A 718 9.26 -27.88 -31.75
N TYR A 719 9.64 -27.87 -30.47
CA TYR A 719 10.85 -27.21 -30.00
C TYR A 719 12.15 -28.00 -30.24
N SER A 720 12.06 -29.22 -30.78
CA SER A 720 13.24 -30.04 -31.06
C SER A 720 14.05 -29.55 -32.27
N ARG A 721 13.46 -28.70 -33.12
CA ARG A 721 14.07 -28.23 -34.37
C ARG A 721 13.63 -26.81 -34.68
N GLY A 722 14.60 -25.93 -34.89
CA GLY A 722 14.30 -24.54 -35.24
C GLY A 722 15.56 -23.74 -35.49
N GLN A 723 15.45 -22.42 -35.38
CA GLN A 723 16.56 -21.50 -35.52
C GLN A 723 16.54 -20.50 -34.37
N SER A 724 17.68 -20.36 -33.69
CA SER A 724 17.88 -19.31 -32.69
C SER A 724 18.47 -18.06 -33.33
N PHE A 725 17.98 -16.92 -32.85
CA PHE A 725 18.46 -15.57 -33.10
C PHE A 725 18.82 -14.98 -31.75
N VAL A 726 19.82 -14.10 -31.71
CA VAL A 726 20.16 -13.34 -30.50
C VAL A 726 19.94 -11.86 -30.78
N LEU A 727 19.27 -11.17 -29.87
CA LEU A 727 19.09 -9.73 -29.92
C LEU A 727 20.41 -9.07 -29.54
N VAL A 728 21.10 -8.51 -30.53
CA VAL A 728 22.31 -7.71 -30.30
C VAL A 728 21.89 -6.29 -29.96
N ILE A 729 22.27 -5.80 -28.78
CA ILE A 729 22.17 -4.38 -28.42
C ILE A 729 23.43 -3.67 -28.94
N ASP A 730 23.33 -2.97 -30.07
CA ASP A 730 24.45 -2.28 -30.75
C ASP A 730 25.05 -1.08 -29.98
N ALA A 731 24.74 -0.90 -28.69
CA ALA A 731 25.11 0.29 -27.91
C ALA A 731 25.76 0.01 -26.54
N TYR A 732 26.38 -1.17 -26.32
CA TYR A 732 27.28 -1.35 -25.17
C TYR A 732 28.74 -1.29 -25.63
N ALA A 733 29.27 -0.07 -25.74
CA ALA A 733 30.71 0.19 -25.90
C ALA A 733 31.45 0.06 -24.55
N GLY A 734 31.23 -1.05 -23.84
CA GLY A 734 31.87 -1.39 -22.57
C GLY A 734 32.45 -2.79 -22.65
N ASN A 735 33.78 -2.87 -22.60
CA ASN A 735 34.67 -4.05 -22.63
C ASN A 735 34.03 -5.46 -22.52
N PRO A 736 34.10 -6.32 -23.56
CA PRO A 736 33.56 -7.69 -23.57
C PRO A 736 34.31 -8.71 -22.68
N ALA A 737 35.12 -8.25 -21.73
CA ALA A 737 36.00 -9.06 -20.89
C ALA A 737 36.07 -8.57 -19.43
N ALA A 738 35.02 -7.89 -18.96
CA ALA A 738 34.84 -7.55 -17.55
C ALA A 738 33.78 -8.45 -16.93
#